data_AF-A0A2M3Z2Z0-F1
#
_entry.id   AF-A0A2M3Z2Z0-F1
#
_cell.length_a   1.000
_cell.length_b   1.000
_cell.length_c   1.000
_cell.angle_alpha   90.00
_cell.angle_beta   90.00
_cell.angle_gamma   90.00
#
_symmetry.space_group_name_H-M   'P 1'
#
loop_
_entity.id
_entity.type
_entity.pdbx_description
1 polymer ?
#
loop_
_entity_poly.entity_id
_entity_poly.type
_entity_poly.pdbx_seq_one_letter_code
_entity_poly.pdbx_strand_id
1 'polypeptide(L)'
;MTRGGRYSLLLLWLVRALLLILAFYVGPLLATMGTGEPPKLIINGTNCTLVEPLYNISFDFRELSSDLRHHVTSDRNERFIFNVCNDNQPAALLVRPTSGSNITLGYTANLRLEDGRIQFGFKGEPCTGHGLNTTSNQRYSLDLILLCSYDRSQAELSVIPYSPDQCQYYIFWTTSHACIPLPETLREAHCTVRNPTDAQHIFNLSPLANSNHQVPDGRGSHFLVSACKPVHYGHLAMCPPGSGVCFVNGSATDVRHRYVDYGQMVANPTIDSVTGQLVMQLNSLTERCDNSRIVFECAPGSVTGQDEGPQYIGKINCMHQFRWRTALACNRRPSPCTVENPITGTVYNLDPLANRVYNLTEGNRHYQVAVCQMPQSTTNCAPGSGSCEIVGSQTVSYGEANAVLQHATTGAPFLLYESGALCRDGRRWKTKLEFICETDRDHATTGMMVAPRVVESGDTADCQLVVQFETVLVCEPPMQCRAFNRTADGWVDLTPLVKSTGNYEVKEAGRRFLLNVCRPLVPQYGLSCRGGASVCVADFDGTTYRNETTLGFPDVSLTVAEDTVLLRYLRGDRCPGDPHANASSTVTFRCRLGPAGFGHPVLTHIESDCHYRFDWNTSIICPGSADDVRFDRTECSLINVATGSLPLHLKQLMIANGTQNAQFVLEALCNGQTSPRMWVDYGTATLEVQFNIASNATCETITTKGTKSYNLTLVCGNDDVAMETILDTECLASWMVQTKAVCGLVGREAPTINEEVTVGPILPPDQTQDAGTTVQQPKPQPTVAPTPAAAHPSDEEGGAHAVGIVLISLGVCLVVVSAVHTYLVWRKPEYRRRSGPALAAFLTCRHLRGQSERSREYRGTAYTRVDNNEVSSLLLNAADVSNDTDDDMLI
;
A
#
# COMPACT_ATOMS: atom_id res chain seq x y z
N MET A 1 -45.07 -63.53 22.66
CA MET A 1 -43.95 -62.75 22.05
C MET A 1 -43.10 -62.12 23.16
N THR A 2 -41.83 -61.84 22.91
CA THR A 2 -40.79 -61.74 23.97
C THR A 2 -40.50 -60.30 24.45
N ARG A 3 -39.90 -60.18 25.65
CA ARG A 3 -39.67 -58.93 26.40
C ARG A 3 -38.72 -57.89 25.74
N GLY A 4 -38.10 -58.18 24.59
CA GLY A 4 -37.07 -57.32 24.00
C GLY A 4 -37.56 -55.97 23.45
N GLY A 5 -38.78 -55.91 22.90
CA GLY A 5 -39.23 -54.75 22.10
C GLY A 5 -39.35 -53.42 22.86
N ARG A 6 -39.71 -53.44 24.15
CA ARG A 6 -39.95 -52.20 24.93
C ARG A 6 -38.67 -51.48 25.37
N TYR A 7 -37.54 -52.18 25.50
CA TYR A 7 -36.28 -51.56 25.93
C TYR A 7 -35.60 -50.77 24.79
N SER A 8 -35.72 -51.23 23.54
CA SER A 8 -35.10 -50.56 22.38
C SER A 8 -35.70 -49.16 22.13
N LEU A 9 -37.03 -49.04 22.19
CA LEU A 9 -37.73 -47.76 22.03
C LEU A 9 -37.40 -46.76 23.14
N LEU A 10 -37.30 -47.22 24.40
CA LEU A 10 -36.94 -46.35 25.52
C LEU A 10 -35.50 -45.83 25.39
N LEU A 11 -34.58 -46.69 24.93
CA LEU A 11 -33.18 -46.32 24.69
C LEU A 11 -33.05 -45.29 23.55
N LEU A 12 -33.79 -45.46 22.46
CA LEU A 12 -33.81 -44.49 21.34
C LEU A 12 -34.34 -43.11 21.78
N TRP A 13 -35.37 -43.08 22.63
CA TRP A 13 -35.90 -41.83 23.19
C TRP A 13 -34.89 -41.13 24.11
N LEU A 14 -34.23 -41.89 24.99
CA LEU A 14 -33.18 -41.35 25.86
C LEU A 14 -31.98 -40.81 25.07
N VAL A 15 -31.55 -41.49 24.01
CA VAL A 15 -30.47 -41.01 23.13
C VAL A 15 -30.87 -39.75 22.37
N ARG A 16 -32.10 -39.67 21.83
CA ARG A 16 -32.60 -38.43 21.20
C ARG A 16 -32.71 -37.26 22.18
N ALA A 17 -33.19 -37.51 23.40
CA ALA A 17 -33.24 -36.48 24.44
C ALA A 17 -31.83 -35.98 24.81
N LEU A 18 -30.86 -36.89 24.97
CA LEU A 18 -29.47 -36.53 25.29
C LEU A 18 -28.83 -35.69 24.17
N LEU A 19 -29.07 -36.04 22.91
CA LEU A 19 -28.58 -35.29 21.74
C LEU A 19 -29.22 -33.89 21.62
N LEU A 20 -30.51 -33.75 21.93
CA LEU A 20 -31.19 -32.45 21.97
C LEU A 20 -30.67 -31.56 23.10
N ILE A 21 -30.41 -32.14 24.29
CA ILE A 21 -29.81 -31.41 25.42
C ILE A 21 -28.38 -30.96 25.08
N LEU A 22 -27.57 -31.83 24.45
CA LEU A 22 -26.25 -31.46 23.96
C LEU A 22 -26.29 -30.34 22.92
N ALA A 23 -27.23 -30.40 21.96
CA ALA A 23 -27.39 -29.34 20.96
C ALA A 23 -27.76 -27.99 21.58
N PHE A 24 -28.74 -27.95 22.49
CA PHE A 24 -29.21 -26.71 23.11
C PHE A 24 -28.24 -26.11 24.15
N TYR A 25 -27.48 -26.92 24.89
CA TYR A 25 -26.61 -26.42 25.97
C TYR A 25 -25.11 -26.38 25.63
N VAL A 26 -24.62 -27.19 24.67
CA VAL A 26 -23.20 -27.18 24.28
C VAL A 26 -22.95 -26.35 23.02
N GLY A 27 -23.94 -26.21 22.14
CA GLY A 27 -23.88 -25.29 20.99
C GLY A 27 -23.49 -23.86 21.37
N PRO A 28 -24.14 -23.22 22.37
CA PRO A 28 -23.77 -21.90 22.84
C PRO A 28 -22.38 -21.86 23.50
N LEU A 29 -21.99 -22.89 24.27
CA LEU A 29 -20.69 -22.88 24.96
C LEU A 29 -19.50 -23.01 23.99
N LEU A 30 -19.65 -23.77 22.90
CA LEU A 30 -18.64 -23.86 21.85
C LEU A 30 -18.50 -22.56 21.04
N ALA A 31 -19.56 -21.75 20.94
CA ALA A 31 -19.50 -20.41 20.36
C ALA A 31 -18.83 -19.37 21.29
N THR A 32 -18.73 -19.66 22.59
CA THR A 32 -18.06 -18.78 23.59
C THR A 32 -16.67 -19.25 24.01
N MET A 33 -16.20 -20.41 23.53
CA MET A 33 -14.77 -20.76 23.54
C MET A 33 -14.08 -19.95 22.44
N GLY A 34 -13.85 -18.67 22.72
CA GLY A 34 -13.38 -17.72 21.72
C GLY A 34 -12.06 -18.13 21.06
N THR A 35 -11.86 -17.66 19.84
CA THR A 35 -10.56 -17.67 19.15
C THR A 35 -9.59 -16.77 19.91
N GLY A 36 -9.01 -17.30 20.99
CA GLY A 36 -7.96 -16.63 21.73
C GLY A 36 -6.79 -16.36 20.79
N GLU A 37 -6.44 -15.08 20.63
CA GLU A 37 -5.23 -14.71 19.88
C GLU A 37 -4.02 -15.49 20.45
N PRO A 38 -3.08 -15.92 19.60
CA PRO A 38 -1.83 -16.50 20.10
C PRO A 38 -1.12 -15.48 21.01
N PRO A 39 -0.45 -15.93 22.08
CA PRO A 39 0.16 -15.02 23.06
C PRO A 39 1.22 -14.14 22.39
N LYS A 40 0.97 -12.84 22.37
CA LYS A 40 1.83 -11.81 21.78
C LYS A 40 3.10 -11.64 22.61
N LEU A 41 4.27 -11.67 21.97
CA LEU A 41 5.55 -11.45 22.64
C LEU A 41 5.79 -9.95 22.83
N ILE A 42 5.58 -9.45 24.05
CA ILE A 42 5.77 -8.04 24.42
C ILE A 42 6.93 -7.92 25.42
N ILE A 43 7.89 -7.04 25.13
CA ILE A 43 9.11 -6.82 25.94
C ILE A 43 9.43 -5.34 25.96
N ASN A 44 9.76 -4.80 27.14
CA ASN A 44 10.21 -3.42 27.28
C ASN A 44 11.76 -3.37 27.30
N GLY A 45 12.34 -2.46 26.53
CA GLY A 45 13.77 -2.15 26.60
C GLY A 45 14.10 -1.27 27.81
N THR A 46 15.38 -1.19 28.16
CA THR A 46 15.88 -0.36 29.27
C THR A 46 17.17 0.34 28.86
N ASN A 47 17.37 1.60 29.29
CA ASN A 47 18.54 2.41 28.94
C ASN A 47 18.87 2.43 27.41
N CYS A 48 17.82 2.40 26.59
CA CYS A 48 17.88 2.29 25.13
C CYS A 48 18.59 1.07 24.51
N THR A 49 18.83 0.02 25.29
CA THR A 49 19.04 -1.31 24.73
C THR A 49 17.75 -2.13 24.82
N LEU A 50 17.60 -3.08 23.90
CA LEU A 50 16.56 -4.09 23.96
C LEU A 50 17.18 -5.45 23.66
N VAL A 51 17.04 -6.39 24.59
CA VAL A 51 17.47 -7.78 24.40
C VAL A 51 16.25 -8.60 24.02
N GLU A 52 16.25 -9.19 22.84
CA GLU A 52 15.21 -10.16 22.46
C GLU A 52 15.51 -11.54 23.08
N PRO A 53 14.49 -12.37 23.39
CA PRO A 53 14.64 -13.50 24.30
C PRO A 53 14.67 -14.87 23.60
N LEU A 54 14.65 -14.90 22.27
CA LEU A 54 14.66 -16.12 21.46
C LEU A 54 16.11 -16.52 21.17
N TYR A 55 16.97 -15.56 20.85
CA TYR A 55 18.38 -15.76 20.50
C TYR A 55 19.36 -14.94 21.35
N ASN A 56 18.85 -14.13 22.30
CA ASN A 56 19.62 -13.26 23.20
C ASN A 56 20.43 -12.18 22.45
N ILE A 57 19.86 -11.63 21.38
CA ILE A 57 20.43 -10.51 20.62
C ILE A 57 20.11 -9.21 21.35
N SER A 58 21.13 -8.39 21.61
CA SER A 58 20.94 -7.01 22.08
C SER A 58 20.96 -6.05 20.91
N PHE A 59 19.87 -5.31 20.72
CA PHE A 59 19.83 -4.09 19.92
C PHE A 59 20.24 -2.91 20.79
N ASP A 60 20.93 -1.93 20.20
CA ASP A 60 21.40 -0.71 20.86
C ASP A 60 21.06 0.50 19.99
N PHE A 61 20.25 1.39 20.54
CA PHE A 61 19.69 2.54 19.83
C PHE A 61 20.34 3.87 20.23
N ARG A 62 21.44 3.85 21.00
CA ARG A 62 22.09 5.10 21.46
C ARG A 62 22.58 5.97 20.30
N GLU A 63 23.01 5.37 19.20
CA GLU A 63 23.35 6.06 17.93
C GLU A 63 22.12 6.71 17.24
N LEU A 64 20.90 6.40 17.67
CA LEU A 64 19.68 7.09 17.25
C LEU A 64 19.36 8.32 18.12
N SER A 65 20.14 8.63 19.18
CA SER A 65 20.05 9.92 19.87
C SER A 65 20.63 11.04 19.01
N SER A 66 19.95 12.19 18.97
CA SER A 66 20.46 13.41 18.37
C SER A 66 20.52 14.53 19.42
N ASP A 67 21.67 15.20 19.57
CA ASP A 67 21.80 16.37 20.44
C ASP A 67 20.92 17.54 20.00
N LEU A 68 20.66 17.65 18.69
CA LEU A 68 19.77 18.63 18.08
C LEU A 68 18.30 18.18 18.08
N ARG A 69 18.03 16.95 18.57
CA ARG A 69 16.79 16.18 18.39
C ARG A 69 16.54 15.82 16.92
N HIS A 70 15.61 14.90 16.68
CA HIS A 70 15.06 14.61 15.36
C HIS A 70 13.87 15.50 15.09
N HIS A 71 13.79 15.99 13.86
CA HIS A 71 12.72 16.85 13.38
C HIS A 71 12.15 16.22 12.12
N VAL A 72 10.90 15.79 12.17
CA VAL A 72 10.16 15.29 11.02
C VAL A 72 8.81 15.97 11.03
N THR A 73 8.28 16.35 9.87
CA THR A 73 7.09 17.22 9.82
C THR A 73 5.98 16.49 9.06
N SER A 74 4.77 16.43 9.63
CA SER A 74 3.63 15.62 9.13
C SER A 74 2.86 16.31 8.03
N ASP A 75 1.90 15.60 7.41
CA ASP A 75 1.14 16.08 6.25
C ASP A 75 0.54 17.49 6.42
N ARG A 76 0.15 17.86 7.64
CA ARG A 76 -0.40 19.17 8.00
C ARG A 76 0.62 20.22 8.46
N ASN A 77 1.91 20.07 8.10
CA ASN A 77 3.02 20.94 8.51
C ASN A 77 3.22 20.99 10.05
N GLU A 78 2.75 19.96 10.77
CA GLU A 78 2.99 19.86 12.22
C GLU A 78 4.37 19.25 12.46
N ARG A 79 5.23 19.89 13.25
CA ARG A 79 6.61 19.40 13.46
C ARG A 79 6.70 18.46 14.66
N PHE A 80 7.13 17.24 14.39
CA PHE A 80 7.44 16.20 15.38
C PHE A 80 8.89 16.40 15.78
N ILE A 81 9.09 17.02 16.94
CA ILE A 81 10.42 17.21 17.52
C ILE A 81 10.58 16.16 18.60
N PHE A 82 11.29 15.08 18.29
CA PHE A 82 11.47 13.96 19.21
C PHE A 82 12.94 13.58 19.38
N ASN A 83 13.24 12.90 20.48
CA ASN A 83 14.50 12.23 20.67
C ASN A 83 14.26 10.84 21.26
N VAL A 84 15.16 9.93 20.95
CA VAL A 84 15.25 8.62 21.62
C VAL A 84 16.57 8.58 22.38
N CYS A 85 16.65 7.75 23.41
CA CYS A 85 17.91 7.41 24.09
C CYS A 85 18.65 8.57 24.78
N ASN A 86 17.92 9.62 25.17
CA ASN A 86 18.46 10.81 25.83
C ASN A 86 17.45 11.30 26.89
N ASP A 87 17.91 11.64 28.10
CA ASP A 87 17.05 11.97 29.25
C ASP A 87 16.41 13.38 29.19
N ASN A 88 16.66 14.14 28.13
CA ASN A 88 16.18 15.50 27.92
C ASN A 88 14.65 15.61 27.70
N GLN A 89 13.90 15.94 28.76
CA GLN A 89 12.44 16.09 28.71
C GLN A 89 11.96 17.43 28.10
N PRO A 90 10.76 17.48 27.49
CA PRO A 90 9.97 16.33 27.05
C PRO A 90 10.64 15.63 25.87
N ALA A 91 10.54 14.30 25.79
CA ALA A 91 11.22 13.50 24.78
C ALA A 91 10.55 13.56 23.39
N ALA A 92 9.26 13.87 23.29
CA ALA A 92 8.57 14.15 22.02
C ALA A 92 7.55 15.28 22.13
N LEU A 93 7.58 16.18 21.14
CA LEU A 93 6.72 17.34 20.98
C LEU A 93 6.06 17.34 19.60
N LEU A 94 4.86 17.90 19.53
CA LEU A 94 4.15 18.28 18.32
C LEU A 94 3.99 19.80 18.29
N VAL A 95 4.61 20.47 17.31
CA VAL A 95 4.44 21.90 17.10
C VAL A 95 3.39 22.12 16.01
N ARG A 96 2.19 22.58 16.40
CA ARG A 96 1.12 22.93 15.45
C ARG A 96 1.28 24.39 14.97
N PRO A 97 1.40 24.66 13.65
CA PRO A 97 1.51 26.02 13.12
C PRO A 97 0.31 26.91 13.46
N THR A 98 -0.89 26.32 13.56
CA THR A 98 -2.17 27.03 13.72
C THR A 98 -2.42 27.60 15.11
N SER A 99 -1.82 27.03 16.16
CA SER A 99 -1.99 27.48 17.55
C SER A 99 -0.72 28.07 18.16
N GLY A 100 0.46 27.81 17.58
CA GLY A 100 1.75 28.15 18.19
C GLY A 100 2.05 27.42 19.50
N SER A 101 1.21 26.45 19.89
CA SER A 101 1.32 25.71 21.14
C SER A 101 2.06 24.39 20.92
N ASN A 102 3.13 24.18 21.68
CA ASN A 102 3.81 22.88 21.74
C ASN A 102 2.93 21.87 22.49
N ILE A 103 2.36 20.91 21.77
CA ILE A 103 1.67 19.76 22.35
C ILE A 103 2.71 18.71 22.75
N THR A 104 2.61 18.18 23.96
CA THR A 104 3.56 17.17 24.45
C THR A 104 3.08 15.77 24.09
N LEU A 105 3.73 15.15 23.10
CA LEU A 105 3.48 13.77 22.67
C LEU A 105 4.03 12.74 23.68
N GLY A 106 5.07 13.09 24.44
CA GLY A 106 5.50 12.31 25.60
C GLY A 106 6.79 12.80 26.26
N TYR A 107 6.89 12.53 27.56
CA TYR A 107 8.06 12.89 28.36
C TYR A 107 9.20 11.86 28.29
N THR A 108 8.88 10.60 27.97
CA THR A 108 9.84 9.49 27.82
C THR A 108 9.59 8.70 26.55
N ALA A 109 10.67 8.21 25.92
CA ALA A 109 10.63 7.28 24.80
C ALA A 109 10.57 5.83 25.33
N ASN A 110 9.40 5.19 25.28
CA ASN A 110 9.22 3.85 25.86
C ASN A 110 9.50 2.78 24.79
N LEU A 111 10.75 2.30 24.76
CA LEU A 111 11.22 1.26 23.86
C LEU A 111 10.51 -0.08 24.14
N ARG A 112 9.86 -0.67 23.14
CA ARG A 112 9.22 -1.99 23.22
C ARG A 112 9.46 -2.84 21.97
N LEU A 113 9.52 -4.15 22.16
CA LEU A 113 9.41 -5.17 21.12
C LEU A 113 8.01 -5.80 21.21
N GLU A 114 7.33 -5.93 20.07
CA GLU A 114 5.98 -6.50 19.97
C GLU A 114 5.90 -7.46 18.76
N ASP A 115 6.01 -8.77 19.03
CA ASP A 115 6.14 -9.84 18.02
C ASP A 115 7.13 -9.46 16.90
N GLY A 116 8.34 -9.02 17.28
CA GLY A 116 9.42 -8.64 16.37
C GLY A 116 9.39 -7.18 15.91
N ARG A 117 8.28 -6.46 16.12
CA ARG A 117 8.20 -5.02 15.86
C ARG A 117 8.96 -4.26 16.94
N ILE A 118 10.07 -3.63 16.60
CA ILE A 118 10.79 -2.71 17.49
C ILE A 118 10.17 -1.32 17.34
N GLN A 119 9.76 -0.69 18.44
CA GLN A 119 9.13 0.63 18.40
C GLN A 119 9.34 1.44 19.70
N PHE A 120 9.41 2.77 19.56
CA PHE A 120 9.40 3.70 20.70
C PHE A 120 8.02 4.34 20.84
N GLY A 121 7.30 3.99 21.90
CA GLY A 121 6.02 4.59 22.23
C GLY A 121 6.16 5.80 23.16
N PHE A 122 5.58 6.92 22.78
CA PHE A 122 5.48 8.14 23.57
C PHE A 122 4.03 8.33 24.01
N LYS A 123 3.83 8.78 25.25
CA LYS A 123 2.49 9.05 25.80
C LYS A 123 2.46 10.39 26.51
N GLY A 124 1.52 11.23 26.10
CA GLY A 124 1.51 12.67 26.32
C GLY A 124 0.44 13.17 27.27
N GLU A 125 0.07 14.42 27.06
CA GLU A 125 -1.04 15.08 27.76
C GLU A 125 -2.42 14.63 27.25
N PRO A 126 -3.53 14.91 27.98
CA PRO A 126 -4.88 14.57 27.55
C PRO A 126 -5.22 15.15 26.17
N CYS A 127 -5.85 14.36 25.31
CA CYS A 127 -6.15 14.78 23.95
C CYS A 127 -7.42 15.65 23.92
N THR A 128 -7.28 16.94 23.58
CA THR A 128 -8.39 17.92 23.60
C THR A 128 -9.06 18.03 22.23
N GLY A 129 -9.78 16.98 21.82
CA GLY A 129 -10.62 17.01 20.62
C GLY A 129 -11.81 17.96 20.74
N HIS A 130 -12.22 18.59 19.62
CA HIS A 130 -13.37 19.49 19.59
C HIS A 130 -14.70 18.72 19.72
N GLY A 131 -15.50 19.05 20.75
CA GLY A 131 -16.96 19.07 20.61
C GLY A 131 -17.79 17.87 21.07
N LEU A 132 -17.24 16.91 21.83
CA LEU A 132 -18.04 15.82 22.44
C LEU A 132 -17.92 15.77 23.97
N ASN A 133 -18.98 15.31 24.65
CA ASN A 133 -19.03 15.25 26.11
C ASN A 133 -17.99 14.26 26.69
N THR A 134 -17.41 14.62 27.83
CA THR A 134 -16.18 14.01 28.36
C THR A 134 -16.39 12.65 29.03
N THR A 135 -16.08 11.56 28.32
CA THR A 135 -15.66 10.27 28.92
C THR A 135 -14.44 9.63 28.24
N SER A 136 -13.85 10.26 27.21
CA SER A 136 -12.62 9.73 26.60
C SER A 136 -11.40 9.96 27.50
N ASN A 137 -10.77 8.86 27.96
CA ASN A 137 -9.60 8.87 28.84
C ASN A 137 -8.27 8.99 28.04
N GLN A 138 -8.38 9.57 26.84
CA GLN A 138 -7.39 9.52 25.76
C GLN A 138 -6.35 10.62 25.88
N ARG A 139 -5.16 10.35 25.35
CA ARG A 139 -3.97 11.21 25.42
C ARG A 139 -3.31 11.25 24.06
N TYR A 140 -2.51 12.28 23.82
CA TYR A 140 -1.62 12.26 22.67
C TYR A 140 -0.62 11.11 22.80
N SER A 141 -0.30 10.44 21.69
CA SER A 141 0.73 9.41 21.63
C SER A 141 1.39 9.35 20.25
N LEU A 142 2.67 8.98 20.23
CA LEU A 142 3.47 8.77 19.03
C LEU A 142 4.15 7.41 19.13
N ASP A 143 4.03 6.58 18.10
CA ASP A 143 4.78 5.33 17.96
C ASP A 143 5.77 5.46 16.80
N LEU A 144 7.07 5.51 17.13
CA LEU A 144 8.16 5.39 16.15
C LEU A 144 8.40 3.90 15.91
N ILE A 145 8.03 3.38 14.74
CA ILE A 145 8.22 1.98 14.37
C ILE A 145 9.52 1.84 13.58
N LEU A 146 10.47 1.08 14.09
CA LEU A 146 11.75 0.87 13.41
C LEU A 146 11.62 -0.27 12.39
N LEU A 147 12.22 -0.10 11.22
CA LEU A 147 12.31 -1.10 10.16
C LEU A 147 13.77 -1.42 9.87
N CYS A 148 14.15 -2.70 9.80
CA CYS A 148 15.49 -3.11 9.41
C CYS A 148 15.75 -2.83 7.91
N SER A 149 16.85 -2.13 7.61
CA SER A 149 17.51 -2.16 6.30
C SER A 149 19.02 -2.35 6.49
N TYR A 150 19.63 -3.20 5.66
CA TYR A 150 21.07 -3.44 5.65
C TYR A 150 21.88 -2.45 4.80
N ASP A 151 21.21 -1.52 4.13
CA ASP A 151 21.87 -0.42 3.42
C ASP A 151 22.45 0.63 4.41
N ARG A 152 23.44 1.37 3.95
CA ARG A 152 24.11 2.48 4.65
C ARG A 152 23.77 3.85 4.05
N SER A 153 22.98 3.91 2.99
CA SER A 153 22.29 5.14 2.59
C SER A 153 21.46 5.68 3.77
N GLN A 154 21.32 7.01 3.88
CA GLN A 154 20.74 7.62 5.08
C GLN A 154 19.26 7.25 5.27
N ALA A 155 18.93 6.97 6.53
CA ALA A 155 17.62 6.54 7.01
C ALA A 155 16.52 7.59 6.78
N GLU A 156 15.67 7.40 5.76
CA GLU A 156 14.48 8.25 5.57
C GLU A 156 13.46 8.01 6.69
N LEU A 157 13.05 9.09 7.34
CA LEU A 157 12.03 9.12 8.40
C LEU A 157 10.65 9.40 7.79
N SER A 158 9.87 8.36 7.54
CA SER A 158 8.57 8.50 6.87
C SER A 158 7.42 8.60 7.89
N VAL A 159 6.90 9.83 8.07
CA VAL A 159 5.70 10.06 8.88
C VAL A 159 4.48 9.44 8.21
N ILE A 160 3.59 8.80 8.97
CA ILE A 160 2.22 8.53 8.54
C ILE A 160 1.27 9.32 9.46
N PRO A 161 0.29 10.04 8.89
CA PRO A 161 -0.66 10.77 9.71
C PRO A 161 -1.50 9.88 10.62
N TYR A 162 -2.22 10.62 11.45
CA TYR A 162 -2.82 10.31 12.73
C TYR A 162 -4.15 9.56 12.63
N SER A 163 -4.61 9.03 13.77
CA SER A 163 -6.03 8.70 13.98
C SER A 163 -6.92 9.95 13.78
N PRO A 164 -8.20 9.82 13.37
CA PRO A 164 -9.07 10.96 13.00
C PRO A 164 -9.21 12.06 14.08
N ASP A 165 -9.20 11.64 15.35
CA ASP A 165 -9.18 12.51 16.53
C ASP A 165 -7.89 13.32 16.74
N GLN A 166 -6.86 13.07 15.92
CA GLN A 166 -5.50 13.61 15.98
C GLN A 166 -4.80 13.34 17.32
N CYS A 167 -5.14 12.24 17.99
CA CYS A 167 -4.53 11.82 19.25
C CYS A 167 -3.35 10.87 19.06
N GLN A 168 -3.39 9.94 18.09
CA GLN A 168 -2.36 8.92 17.89
C GLN A 168 -1.61 9.17 16.58
N TYR A 169 -0.27 9.03 16.59
CA TYR A 169 0.62 9.35 15.48
C TYR A 169 1.64 8.22 15.23
N TYR A 170 2.05 8.01 13.97
CA TYR A 170 2.98 6.95 13.59
C TYR A 170 4.12 7.47 12.70
N ILE A 171 5.35 7.02 12.93
CA ILE A 171 6.49 7.32 12.06
C ILE A 171 7.26 6.02 11.83
N PHE A 172 7.52 5.68 10.57
CA PHE A 172 8.36 4.55 10.21
C PHE A 172 9.80 5.02 9.96
N TRP A 173 10.73 4.43 10.71
CA TRP A 173 12.15 4.75 10.67
C TRP A 173 12.93 3.55 10.15
N THR A 174 13.28 3.58 8.87
CA THR A 174 14.12 2.55 8.25
C THR A 174 15.58 2.76 8.69
N THR A 175 16.16 1.84 9.45
CA THR A 175 17.50 1.99 10.03
C THR A 175 18.22 0.66 10.22
N SER A 176 19.53 0.66 9.99
CA SER A 176 20.40 -0.51 10.20
C SER A 176 20.57 -0.87 11.68
N HIS A 177 20.27 0.04 12.60
CA HIS A 177 20.23 -0.24 14.04
C HIS A 177 19.06 -1.14 14.46
N ALA A 178 18.04 -1.29 13.60
CA ALA A 178 16.93 -2.24 13.81
C ALA A 178 17.22 -3.64 13.23
N CYS A 179 18.35 -3.82 12.55
CA CYS A 179 18.78 -5.12 12.03
C CYS A 179 19.61 -5.90 13.05
N ILE A 180 19.63 -7.22 12.89
CA ILE A 180 20.64 -8.07 13.53
C ILE A 180 22.00 -7.75 12.89
N PRO A 181 23.08 -7.50 13.64
CA PRO A 181 24.38 -7.15 13.06
C PRO A 181 24.88 -8.20 12.04
N LEU A 182 25.34 -7.72 10.87
CA LEU A 182 25.92 -8.59 9.83
C LEU A 182 27.27 -9.17 10.29
N PRO A 183 27.51 -10.48 10.05
CA PRO A 183 28.86 -11.02 10.00
C PRO A 183 29.72 -10.24 9.00
N GLU A 184 31.00 -10.07 9.32
CA GLU A 184 31.96 -9.28 8.51
C GLU A 184 32.02 -9.75 7.04
N THR A 185 31.95 -11.05 6.81
CA THR A 185 31.88 -11.68 5.48
C THR A 185 30.66 -11.29 4.65
N LEU A 186 29.55 -10.86 5.26
CA LEU A 186 28.36 -10.35 4.57
C LEU A 186 28.35 -8.81 4.46
N ARG A 187 29.22 -8.12 5.21
CA ARG A 187 29.35 -6.65 5.23
C ARG A 187 30.01 -6.13 3.95
N GLU A 188 31.07 -6.79 3.51
CA GLU A 188 31.88 -6.45 2.31
C GLU A 188 31.43 -7.19 1.05
N ALA A 189 30.33 -7.94 1.11
CA ALA A 189 29.81 -8.72 0.01
C ALA A 189 29.07 -7.86 -1.02
N HIS A 190 29.52 -7.88 -2.28
CA HIS A 190 28.86 -7.22 -3.42
C HIS A 190 27.69 -8.04 -4.01
N CYS A 191 27.55 -9.32 -3.62
CA CYS A 191 26.57 -10.27 -4.15
C CYS A 191 26.64 -10.48 -5.68
N THR A 192 27.88 -10.58 -6.18
CA THR A 192 28.16 -10.75 -7.61
C THR A 192 28.90 -12.05 -7.89
N VAL A 193 28.63 -12.69 -9.03
CA VAL A 193 29.45 -13.79 -9.55
C VAL A 193 29.68 -13.66 -11.06
N ARG A 194 30.91 -13.90 -11.50
CA ARG A 194 31.26 -13.87 -12.93
C ARG A 194 30.76 -15.13 -13.63
N ASN A 195 30.28 -14.99 -14.86
CA ASN A 195 29.90 -16.14 -15.68
C ASN A 195 31.18 -16.88 -16.15
N PRO A 196 31.36 -18.18 -15.85
CA PRO A 196 32.52 -18.95 -16.30
C PRO A 196 32.55 -19.20 -17.82
N THR A 197 31.45 -18.94 -18.54
CA THR A 197 31.34 -19.08 -20.00
C THR A 197 31.45 -17.75 -20.77
N ASP A 198 31.24 -16.62 -20.10
CA ASP A 198 31.41 -15.28 -20.66
C ASP A 198 32.07 -14.37 -19.61
N ALA A 199 33.39 -14.19 -19.73
CA ALA A 199 34.19 -13.47 -18.74
C ALA A 199 33.89 -11.96 -18.65
N GLN A 200 33.10 -11.40 -19.57
CA GLN A 200 32.60 -10.02 -19.49
C GLN A 200 31.25 -9.91 -18.76
N HIS A 201 30.50 -11.01 -18.61
CA HIS A 201 29.21 -11.00 -17.92
C HIS A 201 29.35 -11.29 -16.42
N ILE A 202 28.73 -10.45 -15.60
CA ILE A 202 28.70 -10.57 -14.14
C ILE A 202 27.24 -10.55 -13.70
N PHE A 203 26.78 -11.64 -13.09
CA PHE A 203 25.49 -11.68 -12.42
C PHE A 203 25.59 -10.85 -11.14
N ASN A 204 24.66 -9.91 -10.94
CA ASN A 204 24.56 -9.08 -9.74
C ASN A 204 23.19 -9.30 -9.10
N LEU A 205 23.16 -9.96 -7.93
CA LEU A 205 21.91 -10.25 -7.23
C LEU A 205 21.61 -9.26 -6.09
N SER A 206 22.43 -8.22 -5.90
CA SER A 206 22.28 -7.28 -4.78
C SER A 206 20.92 -6.56 -4.68
N PRO A 207 20.13 -6.29 -5.75
CA PRO A 207 18.77 -5.77 -5.61
C PRO A 207 17.80 -6.70 -4.84
N LEU A 208 18.02 -8.02 -4.87
CA LEU A 208 17.21 -9.02 -4.18
C LEU A 208 17.41 -9.01 -2.65
N ALA A 209 18.35 -8.20 -2.15
CA ALA A 209 18.70 -8.08 -0.74
C ALA A 209 17.80 -7.15 0.07
N ASN A 210 16.85 -6.46 -0.58
CA ASN A 210 16.15 -5.32 0.00
C ASN A 210 14.87 -5.69 0.76
N SER A 211 14.39 -6.94 0.66
CA SER A 211 13.10 -7.34 1.23
C SER A 211 13.00 -8.85 1.55
N ASN A 212 12.19 -9.16 2.56
CA ASN A 212 11.82 -10.53 2.89
C ASN A 212 10.73 -11.05 1.94
N HIS A 213 10.96 -12.22 1.35
CA HIS A 213 10.00 -12.89 0.48
C HIS A 213 9.31 -14.03 1.25
N GLN A 214 7.97 -14.00 1.31
CA GLN A 214 7.18 -15.02 2.00
C GLN A 214 6.76 -16.13 1.03
N VAL A 215 7.19 -17.36 1.30
CA VAL A 215 6.99 -18.52 0.42
C VAL A 215 6.15 -19.59 1.15
N PRO A 216 4.89 -19.84 0.77
CA PRO A 216 4.04 -20.78 1.50
C PRO A 216 4.51 -22.25 1.34
N ASP A 217 4.38 -23.04 2.40
CA ASP A 217 4.72 -24.48 2.37
C ASP A 217 3.58 -25.39 1.86
N GLY A 218 2.42 -24.79 1.58
CA GLY A 218 1.19 -25.47 1.18
C GLY A 218 0.39 -26.12 2.32
N ARG A 219 0.78 -25.91 3.58
CA ARG A 219 0.21 -26.55 4.78
C ARG A 219 -0.14 -25.57 5.90
N GLY A 220 -0.12 -24.27 5.62
CA GLY A 220 -0.38 -23.20 6.58
C GLY A 220 0.87 -22.67 7.29
N SER A 221 2.07 -23.13 6.91
CA SER A 221 3.35 -22.52 7.29
C SER A 221 3.99 -21.84 6.08
N HIS A 222 5.10 -21.15 6.29
CA HIS A 222 5.83 -20.50 5.21
C HIS A 222 7.33 -20.40 5.51
N PHE A 223 8.12 -20.15 4.47
CA PHE A 223 9.50 -19.70 4.59
C PHE A 223 9.55 -18.18 4.43
N LEU A 224 10.42 -17.52 5.19
CA LEU A 224 10.93 -16.20 4.88
C LEU A 224 12.28 -16.40 4.19
N VAL A 225 12.41 -15.85 2.98
CA VAL A 225 13.57 -16.01 2.10
C VAL A 225 14.14 -14.64 1.75
N SER A 226 15.46 -14.54 1.78
CA SER A 226 16.23 -13.38 1.32
C SER A 226 17.41 -13.87 0.47
N ALA A 227 18.04 -12.97 -0.28
CA ALA A 227 19.30 -13.20 -0.99
C ALA A 227 20.33 -12.15 -0.56
N CYS A 228 21.63 -12.48 -0.61
CA CYS A 228 22.77 -11.58 -0.29
C CYS A 228 22.90 -11.07 1.17
N LYS A 229 21.79 -10.85 1.86
CA LYS A 229 21.69 -10.40 3.26
C LYS A 229 20.72 -11.31 4.02
N PRO A 230 20.88 -11.52 5.34
CA PRO A 230 19.93 -12.31 6.13
C PRO A 230 18.50 -11.76 6.03
N VAL A 231 17.52 -12.57 6.40
CA VAL A 231 16.12 -12.13 6.58
C VAL A 231 16.10 -10.90 7.49
N HIS A 232 15.48 -9.82 7.02
CA HIS A 232 15.35 -8.56 7.75
C HIS A 232 14.52 -8.82 9.01
N TYR A 233 15.10 -8.56 10.18
CA TYR A 233 14.40 -8.73 11.45
C TYR A 233 13.29 -7.69 11.59
N GLY A 234 12.12 -8.11 12.07
CA GLY A 234 10.96 -7.23 12.18
C GLY A 234 9.69 -7.95 12.59
N HIS A 235 8.56 -7.26 12.44
CA HIS A 235 7.24 -7.76 12.84
C HIS A 235 6.89 -9.09 12.16
N LEU A 236 6.63 -10.12 12.97
CA LEU A 236 6.42 -11.51 12.55
C LEU A 236 7.58 -12.15 11.75
N ALA A 237 8.76 -11.52 11.71
CA ALA A 237 9.97 -11.98 11.04
C ALA A 237 11.14 -12.15 12.03
N MET A 238 10.87 -12.75 13.19
CA MET A 238 11.84 -12.97 14.28
C MET A 238 12.74 -14.19 14.01
N CYS A 239 13.47 -14.17 12.90
CA CYS A 239 14.31 -15.28 12.47
C CYS A 239 15.66 -15.34 13.22
N PRO A 240 16.29 -16.53 13.32
CA PRO A 240 17.61 -16.66 13.95
C PRO A 240 18.68 -15.80 13.25
N PRO A 241 19.74 -15.38 13.98
CA PRO A 241 20.86 -14.65 13.40
C PRO A 241 21.39 -15.28 12.11
N GLY A 242 21.64 -14.44 11.10
CA GLY A 242 22.27 -14.84 9.84
C GLY A 242 21.43 -15.69 8.89
N SER A 243 20.24 -16.18 9.28
CA SER A 243 19.37 -16.98 8.40
C SER A 243 19.00 -16.24 7.12
N GLY A 244 19.36 -16.81 5.96
CA GLY A 244 18.88 -16.40 4.64
C GLY A 244 17.58 -17.10 4.23
N VAL A 245 17.35 -18.31 4.74
CA VAL A 245 16.05 -19.01 4.69
C VAL A 245 15.65 -19.40 6.11
N CYS A 246 14.45 -18.98 6.50
CA CYS A 246 13.90 -19.15 7.83
C CYS A 246 12.50 -19.77 7.73
N PHE A 247 12.26 -20.91 8.36
CA PHE A 247 10.93 -21.53 8.39
C PHE A 247 10.09 -20.94 9.52
N VAL A 248 8.87 -20.53 9.19
CA VAL A 248 7.87 -19.96 10.09
C VAL A 248 6.70 -20.93 10.22
N ASN A 249 6.68 -21.67 11.34
CA ASN A 249 5.68 -22.68 11.63
C ASN A 249 4.36 -22.01 12.07
N GLY A 250 3.39 -21.94 11.15
CA GLY A 250 2.07 -21.34 11.40
C GLY A 250 1.22 -22.09 12.44
N SER A 251 1.57 -23.33 12.78
CA SER A 251 0.92 -24.10 13.85
C SER A 251 1.56 -23.92 15.23
N ALA A 252 2.69 -23.22 15.33
CA ALA A 252 3.41 -23.02 16.59
C ALA A 252 2.75 -21.96 17.48
N THR A 253 2.15 -22.40 18.59
CA THR A 253 1.62 -21.53 19.64
C THR A 253 2.72 -20.87 20.48
N ASP A 254 3.87 -21.52 20.64
CA ASP A 254 5.07 -20.96 21.26
C ASP A 254 5.97 -20.29 20.22
N VAL A 255 6.24 -19.00 20.42
CA VAL A 255 7.10 -18.16 19.56
C VAL A 255 8.53 -18.71 19.47
N ARG A 256 9.05 -19.35 20.53
CA ARG A 256 10.40 -19.96 20.54
C ARG A 256 10.59 -21.11 19.56
N HIS A 257 9.49 -21.75 19.18
CA HIS A 257 9.46 -22.86 18.22
C HIS A 257 8.75 -22.48 16.92
N ARG A 258 8.45 -21.18 16.72
CA ARG A 258 7.83 -20.65 15.50
C ARG A 258 8.84 -20.37 14.41
N TYR A 259 10.06 -19.94 14.75
CA TYR A 259 11.09 -19.48 13.81
C TYR A 259 12.33 -20.38 13.86
N VAL A 260 12.66 -21.02 12.74
CA VAL A 260 13.75 -22.03 12.64
C VAL A 260 14.68 -21.70 11.49
N ASP A 261 16.00 -21.78 11.72
CA ASP A 261 17.03 -21.56 10.70
C ASP A 261 17.02 -22.73 9.71
N TYR A 262 16.70 -22.46 8.45
CA TYR A 262 16.71 -23.45 7.37
C TYR A 262 17.84 -23.16 6.36
N GLY A 263 18.76 -22.24 6.68
CA GLY A 263 19.93 -21.92 5.87
C GLY A 263 20.50 -20.53 6.16
N GLN A 264 21.72 -20.47 6.68
CA GLN A 264 22.50 -19.25 6.86
C GLN A 264 22.88 -18.59 5.52
N MET A 265 22.84 -17.25 5.49
CA MET A 265 23.20 -16.45 4.33
C MET A 265 24.69 -16.56 3.96
N VAL A 266 24.98 -16.61 2.66
CA VAL A 266 26.35 -16.61 2.10
C VAL A 266 26.63 -15.30 1.37
N ALA A 267 27.91 -14.90 1.33
CA ALA A 267 28.33 -13.58 0.82
C ALA A 267 27.98 -13.35 -0.66
N ASN A 268 28.30 -14.31 -1.53
CA ASN A 268 28.05 -14.20 -2.96
C ASN A 268 27.39 -15.49 -3.45
N PRO A 269 26.56 -15.42 -4.53
CA PRO A 269 26.11 -16.61 -5.22
C PRO A 269 27.30 -17.33 -5.88
N THR A 270 27.12 -18.59 -6.22
CA THR A 270 28.09 -19.41 -6.94
C THR A 270 27.47 -19.98 -8.21
N ILE A 271 28.32 -20.41 -9.15
CA ILE A 271 27.88 -21.27 -10.26
C ILE A 271 28.17 -22.72 -9.86
N ASP A 272 27.12 -23.53 -9.85
CA ASP A 272 27.18 -24.97 -9.58
C ASP A 272 27.99 -25.66 -10.70
N SER A 273 29.14 -26.25 -10.35
CA SER A 273 30.11 -26.75 -11.33
C SER A 273 29.68 -28.05 -12.03
N VAL A 274 28.57 -28.67 -11.61
CA VAL A 274 28.04 -29.91 -12.21
C VAL A 274 26.83 -29.59 -13.10
N THR A 275 26.00 -28.64 -12.70
CA THR A 275 24.73 -28.30 -13.40
C THR A 275 24.77 -26.98 -14.17
N GLY A 276 25.78 -26.14 -13.95
CA GLY A 276 25.90 -24.80 -14.54
C GLY A 276 24.91 -23.77 -13.98
N GLN A 277 24.14 -24.11 -12.95
CA GLN A 277 23.13 -23.24 -12.35
C GLN A 277 23.74 -22.13 -11.49
N LEU A 278 23.16 -20.93 -11.55
CA LEU A 278 23.41 -19.86 -10.58
C LEU A 278 22.68 -20.20 -9.27
N VAL A 279 23.40 -20.28 -8.16
CA VAL A 279 22.85 -20.78 -6.89
C VAL A 279 23.35 -20.02 -5.66
N MET A 280 22.56 -20.09 -4.59
CA MET A 280 23.05 -19.93 -3.21
C MET A 280 22.73 -21.22 -2.44
N GLN A 281 23.75 -21.82 -1.84
CA GLN A 281 23.59 -22.98 -0.94
C GLN A 281 23.78 -22.52 0.50
N LEU A 282 22.74 -22.71 1.30
CA LEU A 282 22.55 -22.09 2.61
C LEU A 282 22.41 -23.23 3.65
N ASN A 283 23.41 -23.42 4.49
CA ASN A 283 23.41 -24.50 5.49
C ASN A 283 22.82 -24.01 6.82
N SER A 284 21.99 -24.81 7.47
CA SER A 284 21.43 -24.47 8.79
C SER A 284 22.46 -24.69 9.90
N LEU A 285 22.45 -23.84 10.92
CA LEU A 285 23.23 -24.04 12.16
C LEU A 285 22.47 -24.86 13.20
N THR A 286 21.13 -24.88 13.14
CA THR A 286 20.28 -25.55 14.14
C THR A 286 19.80 -26.92 13.69
N GLU A 287 19.46 -27.07 12.40
CA GLU A 287 18.83 -28.27 11.85
C GLU A 287 19.78 -29.12 11.02
N ARG A 288 19.87 -30.41 11.35
CA ARG A 288 20.82 -31.33 10.70
C ARG A 288 20.40 -31.80 9.31
N CYS A 289 19.14 -31.59 8.93
CA CYS A 289 18.59 -32.10 7.67
C CYS A 289 17.70 -31.08 6.93
N ASP A 290 17.74 -29.81 7.30
CA ASP A 290 16.87 -28.76 6.77
C ASP A 290 17.71 -27.58 6.28
N ASN A 291 18.66 -27.86 5.38
CA ASN A 291 19.42 -26.85 4.64
C ASN A 291 18.59 -26.34 3.45
N SER A 292 19.04 -25.27 2.79
CA SER A 292 18.36 -24.71 1.61
C SER A 292 19.30 -24.51 0.42
N ARG A 293 18.78 -24.66 -0.80
CA ARG A 293 19.41 -24.30 -2.07
C ARG A 293 18.45 -23.41 -2.83
N ILE A 294 18.82 -22.15 -3.03
CA ILE A 294 18.13 -21.23 -3.92
C ILE A 294 18.79 -21.36 -5.29
N VAL A 295 17.99 -21.71 -6.29
CA VAL A 295 18.38 -21.76 -7.70
C VAL A 295 17.84 -20.50 -8.36
N PHE A 296 18.73 -19.66 -8.88
CA PHE A 296 18.37 -18.48 -9.62
C PHE A 296 18.29 -18.85 -11.11
N GLU A 297 17.10 -18.75 -11.69
CA GLU A 297 16.82 -19.18 -13.06
C GLU A 297 16.36 -18.00 -13.92
N CYS A 298 16.84 -17.96 -15.17
CA CYS A 298 16.21 -17.12 -16.18
C CYS A 298 14.86 -17.72 -16.59
N ALA A 299 13.82 -16.89 -16.73
CA ALA A 299 12.54 -17.33 -17.28
C ALA A 299 12.71 -17.78 -18.76
N PRO A 300 12.25 -18.99 -19.15
CA PRO A 300 12.43 -19.49 -20.51
C PRO A 300 11.40 -18.89 -21.49
N GLY A 301 11.88 -18.36 -22.61
CA GLY A 301 11.04 -17.80 -23.66
C GLY A 301 10.74 -16.31 -23.49
N SER A 302 9.74 -15.81 -24.24
CA SER A 302 9.44 -14.37 -24.38
C SER A 302 8.73 -13.73 -23.17
N VAL A 303 8.93 -14.25 -21.95
CA VAL A 303 8.38 -13.67 -20.73
C VAL A 303 9.34 -12.57 -20.24
N THR A 304 8.96 -11.32 -20.45
CA THR A 304 9.77 -10.13 -20.13
C THR A 304 9.80 -9.84 -18.64
N GLY A 305 11.02 -9.67 -18.10
CA GLY A 305 11.33 -8.90 -16.90
C GLY A 305 10.86 -9.40 -15.52
N GLN A 306 9.73 -10.10 -15.41
CA GLN A 306 9.09 -10.32 -14.11
C GLN A 306 9.92 -11.21 -13.17
N ASP A 307 10.26 -10.66 -12.00
CA ASP A 307 10.72 -11.45 -10.86
C ASP A 307 9.52 -12.25 -10.29
N GLU A 308 9.61 -13.57 -10.33
CA GLU A 308 8.57 -14.47 -9.81
C GLU A 308 8.65 -14.67 -8.28
N GLY A 309 9.66 -14.08 -7.64
CA GLY A 309 10.08 -14.40 -6.28
C GLY A 309 10.67 -15.81 -6.13
N PRO A 310 11.13 -16.17 -4.93
CA PRO A 310 11.52 -17.54 -4.60
C PRO A 310 10.27 -18.42 -4.43
N GLN A 311 10.20 -19.52 -5.19
CA GLN A 311 9.13 -20.52 -5.10
C GLN A 311 9.68 -21.83 -4.54
N TYR A 312 8.99 -22.39 -3.55
CA TYR A 312 9.40 -23.65 -2.92
C TYR A 312 9.03 -24.86 -3.81
N ILE A 313 10.04 -25.65 -4.17
CA ILE A 313 9.91 -26.82 -5.06
C ILE A 313 9.77 -28.13 -4.27
N GLY A 314 10.28 -28.18 -3.04
CA GLY A 314 10.25 -29.37 -2.19
C GLY A 314 11.57 -29.63 -1.47
N LYS A 315 11.72 -30.79 -0.84
CA LYS A 315 12.90 -31.18 -0.07
C LYS A 315 13.56 -32.43 -0.67
N ILE A 316 14.84 -32.34 -1.01
CA ILE A 316 15.63 -33.43 -1.60
C ILE A 316 16.89 -33.61 -0.74
N ASN A 317 17.20 -34.85 -0.30
CA ASN A 317 18.45 -35.19 0.40
C ASN A 317 18.90 -34.17 1.46
N CYS A 318 18.04 -33.88 2.45
CA CYS A 318 18.27 -32.90 3.51
C CYS A 318 18.44 -31.42 3.06
N MET A 319 17.92 -31.08 1.88
CA MET A 319 18.06 -29.75 1.27
C MET A 319 16.73 -29.30 0.60
N HIS A 320 16.11 -28.27 1.17
CA HIS A 320 14.96 -27.56 0.61
C HIS A 320 15.38 -26.84 -0.68
N GLN A 321 14.63 -27.07 -1.76
CA GLN A 321 14.87 -26.48 -3.07
C GLN A 321 13.93 -25.29 -3.25
N PHE A 322 14.51 -24.13 -3.53
CA PHE A 322 13.78 -22.93 -3.96
C PHE A 322 14.22 -22.60 -5.38
N ARG A 323 13.26 -22.30 -6.26
CA ARG A 323 13.52 -21.72 -7.58
C ARG A 323 13.12 -20.26 -7.53
N TRP A 324 14.07 -19.35 -7.71
CA TRP A 324 13.82 -17.93 -7.86
C TRP A 324 14.00 -17.59 -9.34
N ARG A 325 12.93 -17.23 -10.04
CA ARG A 325 13.06 -16.73 -11.42
C ARG A 325 13.14 -15.22 -11.40
N THR A 326 14.20 -14.69 -11.99
CA THR A 326 14.54 -13.27 -11.97
C THR A 326 15.40 -12.93 -13.19
N ALA A 327 15.26 -11.71 -13.70
CA ALA A 327 16.05 -11.25 -14.85
C ALA A 327 17.56 -11.20 -14.54
N LEU A 328 17.92 -10.90 -13.29
CA LEU A 328 19.28 -10.85 -12.76
C LEU A 328 20.05 -12.19 -12.85
N ALA A 329 19.32 -13.30 -13.12
CA ALA A 329 19.86 -14.64 -13.34
C ALA A 329 20.05 -15.01 -14.82
N CYS A 330 19.63 -14.14 -15.74
CA CYS A 330 19.74 -14.35 -17.17
C CYS A 330 21.13 -13.94 -17.66
N ASN A 331 21.79 -14.82 -18.43
CA ASN A 331 23.02 -14.50 -19.17
C ASN A 331 22.73 -13.57 -20.37
N ARG A 332 22.21 -12.37 -20.08
CA ARG A 332 21.85 -11.35 -21.05
C ARG A 332 23.08 -10.50 -21.33
N ARG A 333 23.62 -10.64 -22.55
CA ARG A 333 24.25 -9.49 -23.21
C ARG A 333 23.14 -8.48 -23.49
N PRO A 334 23.35 -7.16 -23.31
CA PRO A 334 22.32 -6.18 -23.63
C PRO A 334 21.97 -6.30 -25.12
N SER A 335 20.72 -6.62 -25.41
CA SER A 335 20.21 -6.58 -26.78
C SER A 335 20.04 -5.12 -27.17
N PRO A 336 20.34 -4.72 -28.43
CA PRO A 336 19.81 -3.46 -28.94
C PRO A 336 18.30 -3.38 -28.67
N CYS A 337 17.82 -2.17 -28.39
CA CYS A 337 16.43 -1.88 -28.03
C CYS A 337 15.90 -2.48 -26.70
N THR A 338 16.78 -2.93 -25.81
CA THR A 338 16.41 -3.43 -24.46
C THR A 338 17.15 -2.73 -23.33
N VAL A 339 16.53 -2.65 -22.15
CA VAL A 339 17.16 -2.21 -20.89
C VAL A 339 16.48 -2.85 -19.68
N GLU A 340 17.23 -3.04 -18.60
CA GLU A 340 16.75 -3.57 -17.33
C GLU A 340 16.55 -2.44 -16.32
N ASN A 341 15.39 -2.39 -15.65
CA ASN A 341 15.19 -1.50 -14.51
C ASN A 341 16.09 -1.98 -13.35
N PRO A 342 17.04 -1.14 -12.86
CA PRO A 342 18.02 -1.54 -11.85
C PRO A 342 17.42 -1.78 -10.45
N ILE A 343 16.17 -1.40 -10.20
CA ILE A 343 15.47 -1.69 -8.93
C ILE A 343 14.77 -3.06 -8.98
N THR A 344 14.04 -3.35 -10.06
CA THR A 344 13.09 -4.48 -10.12
C THR A 344 13.55 -5.66 -10.97
N GLY A 345 14.59 -5.49 -11.79
CA GLY A 345 14.97 -6.45 -12.82
C GLY A 345 14.02 -6.47 -14.03
N THR A 346 13.02 -5.59 -14.10
CA THR A 346 12.09 -5.59 -15.24
C THR A 346 12.83 -5.19 -16.52
N VAL A 347 13.06 -6.15 -17.41
CA VAL A 347 13.63 -5.89 -18.74
C VAL A 347 12.54 -5.47 -19.71
N TYR A 348 12.60 -4.19 -20.08
CA TYR A 348 11.79 -3.59 -21.13
C TYR A 348 12.41 -3.90 -22.49
N ASN A 349 11.56 -4.29 -23.45
CA ASN A 349 11.95 -4.43 -24.85
C ASN A 349 11.10 -3.50 -25.73
N LEU A 350 11.77 -2.59 -26.44
CA LEU A 350 11.16 -1.61 -27.33
C LEU A 350 11.32 -1.96 -28.82
N ASP A 351 11.82 -3.15 -29.16
CA ASP A 351 11.78 -3.73 -30.52
C ASP A 351 10.41 -3.54 -31.22
N PRO A 352 9.24 -3.67 -30.55
CA PRO A 352 7.93 -3.46 -31.20
C PRO A 352 7.67 -2.01 -31.64
N LEU A 353 8.46 -1.05 -31.17
CA LEU A 353 8.40 0.37 -31.57
C LEU A 353 9.46 0.73 -32.63
N ALA A 354 10.39 -0.18 -32.90
CA ALA A 354 11.51 0.06 -33.80
C ALA A 354 11.12 -0.07 -35.29
N ASN A 355 12.05 0.30 -36.18
CA ASN A 355 11.89 0.16 -37.65
C ASN A 355 10.65 0.89 -38.22
N ARG A 356 10.18 1.93 -37.53
CA ARG A 356 9.04 2.77 -37.90
C ARG A 356 9.40 4.25 -37.79
N VAL A 357 8.93 5.06 -38.74
CA VAL A 357 8.98 6.53 -38.64
C VAL A 357 7.73 7.03 -37.94
N TYR A 358 7.91 7.86 -36.92
CA TYR A 358 6.87 8.61 -36.25
C TYR A 358 6.96 10.07 -36.72
N ASN A 359 5.93 10.53 -37.44
CA ASN A 359 5.77 11.93 -37.80
C ASN A 359 5.16 12.67 -36.59
N LEU A 360 5.83 13.72 -36.13
CA LEU A 360 5.41 14.57 -35.01
C LEU A 360 5.20 16.00 -35.50
N THR A 361 4.25 16.71 -34.91
CA THR A 361 3.95 18.10 -35.23
C THR A 361 3.73 18.88 -33.95
N GLU A 362 4.46 19.97 -33.76
CA GLU A 362 4.31 20.85 -32.59
C GLU A 362 4.43 22.31 -33.03
N GLY A 363 3.40 23.11 -32.71
CA GLY A 363 3.14 24.39 -33.37
C GLY A 363 3.24 24.29 -34.90
N ASN A 364 4.16 25.07 -35.49
CA ASN A 364 4.46 25.08 -36.92
C ASN A 364 5.68 24.19 -37.30
N ARG A 365 6.19 23.36 -36.38
CA ARG A 365 7.39 22.54 -36.60
C ARG A 365 7.00 21.09 -36.84
N HIS A 366 7.69 20.43 -37.76
CA HIS A 366 7.42 19.06 -38.18
C HIS A 366 8.68 18.21 -37.99
N TYR A 367 8.55 17.06 -37.33
CA TYR A 367 9.67 16.17 -37.04
C TYR A 367 9.39 14.75 -37.51
N GLN A 368 10.46 14.02 -37.80
CA GLN A 368 10.46 12.57 -37.96
C GLN A 368 11.42 11.96 -36.95
N VAL A 369 10.94 11.03 -36.13
CA VAL A 369 11.75 10.26 -35.17
C VAL A 369 11.52 8.76 -35.36
N ALA A 370 12.48 7.94 -34.95
CA ALA A 370 12.33 6.49 -34.90
C ALA A 370 12.94 5.95 -33.60
N VAL A 371 12.41 4.84 -33.07
CA VAL A 371 12.95 4.16 -31.89
C VAL A 371 14.01 3.15 -32.31
N CYS A 372 15.19 3.20 -31.71
CA CYS A 372 16.36 2.32 -31.92
C CYS A 372 17.01 2.29 -33.33
N GLN A 373 16.22 2.36 -34.40
CA GLN A 373 16.69 2.30 -35.79
C GLN A 373 15.74 3.06 -36.74
N MET A 374 16.28 4.02 -37.50
CA MET A 374 15.53 4.78 -38.51
C MET A 374 15.48 4.05 -39.86
N PRO A 375 14.28 3.65 -40.37
CA PRO A 375 14.14 2.92 -41.63
C PRO A 375 14.39 3.82 -42.86
N GLN A 376 15.57 3.64 -43.46
CA GLN A 376 16.09 4.44 -44.58
C GLN A 376 15.21 4.46 -45.85
N SER A 377 14.29 3.49 -46.00
CA SER A 377 13.36 3.41 -47.14
C SER A 377 12.09 4.26 -46.99
N THR A 378 11.84 4.87 -45.82
CA THR A 378 10.58 5.58 -45.50
C THR A 378 10.77 6.92 -44.77
N THR A 379 12.02 7.28 -44.46
CA THR A 379 12.37 8.54 -43.80
C THR A 379 12.80 9.62 -44.80
N ASN A 380 12.56 10.89 -44.44
CA ASN A 380 13.15 12.04 -45.13
C ASN A 380 14.43 12.54 -44.44
N CYS A 381 14.79 11.98 -43.28
CA CYS A 381 15.99 12.34 -42.54
C CYS A 381 17.26 11.85 -43.26
N ALA A 382 18.38 12.55 -43.04
CA ALA A 382 19.68 12.14 -43.57
C ALA A 382 20.09 10.73 -43.05
N PRO A 383 20.87 9.95 -43.83
CA PRO A 383 21.32 8.63 -43.39
C PRO A 383 22.05 8.64 -42.05
N GLY A 384 21.75 7.64 -41.21
CA GLY A 384 22.26 7.55 -39.84
C GLY A 384 21.49 8.39 -38.81
N SER A 385 20.69 9.38 -39.22
CA SER A 385 19.87 10.18 -38.32
C SER A 385 18.74 9.35 -37.68
N GLY A 386 18.58 9.44 -36.36
CA GLY A 386 17.46 8.85 -35.61
C GLY A 386 16.26 9.80 -35.46
N SER A 387 16.47 11.07 -35.76
CA SER A 387 15.53 12.17 -35.51
C SER A 387 15.89 13.38 -36.37
N CYS A 388 14.93 13.97 -37.08
CA CYS A 388 15.14 15.22 -37.83
C CYS A 388 13.92 16.14 -37.82
N GLU A 389 14.15 17.44 -38.03
CA GLU A 389 13.12 18.42 -38.37
C GLU A 389 13.00 18.54 -39.89
N ILE A 390 11.78 18.69 -40.41
CA ILE A 390 11.46 18.94 -41.81
C ILE A 390 11.15 20.42 -42.00
N VAL A 391 12.03 21.14 -42.71
CA VAL A 391 11.91 22.57 -43.00
C VAL A 391 11.70 22.75 -44.50
N GLY A 392 10.43 22.73 -44.92
CA GLY A 392 10.04 22.75 -46.34
C GLY A 392 10.52 21.50 -47.08
N SER A 393 11.53 21.64 -47.94
CA SER A 393 12.16 20.53 -48.67
C SER A 393 13.55 20.13 -48.13
N GLN A 394 13.98 20.70 -47.01
CA GLN A 394 15.24 20.37 -46.34
C GLN A 394 14.98 19.65 -45.02
N THR A 395 15.91 18.80 -44.59
CA THR A 395 15.87 18.15 -43.27
C THR A 395 17.11 18.49 -42.45
N VAL A 396 16.90 18.81 -41.18
CA VAL A 396 17.95 19.12 -40.20
C VAL A 396 18.06 17.93 -39.25
N SER A 397 19.23 17.30 -39.14
CA SER A 397 19.41 16.17 -38.20
C SER A 397 19.42 16.67 -36.75
N TYR A 398 18.59 16.06 -35.90
CA TYR A 398 18.48 16.32 -34.47
C TYR A 398 19.16 15.25 -33.61
N GLY A 399 19.85 14.29 -34.24
CA GLY A 399 20.61 13.23 -33.59
C GLY A 399 20.81 12.00 -34.48
N GLU A 400 21.89 11.26 -34.26
CA GLU A 400 22.20 9.97 -34.86
C GLU A 400 21.50 8.83 -34.10
N ALA A 401 21.02 7.81 -34.81
CA ALA A 401 20.23 6.73 -34.23
C ALA A 401 21.07 5.84 -33.31
N ASN A 402 20.60 5.66 -32.07
CA ASN A 402 21.20 4.82 -31.05
C ASN A 402 20.24 3.70 -30.64
N ALA A 403 20.74 2.50 -30.36
CA ALA A 403 19.94 1.37 -29.87
C ALA A 403 20.24 0.99 -28.41
N VAL A 404 21.15 1.71 -27.74
CA VAL A 404 21.46 1.53 -26.32
C VAL A 404 20.48 2.35 -25.48
N LEU A 405 19.47 1.68 -24.92
CA LEU A 405 18.60 2.28 -23.92
C LEU A 405 19.33 2.48 -22.59
N GLN A 406 18.91 3.51 -21.88
CA GLN A 406 19.38 3.88 -20.55
C GLN A 406 18.20 3.91 -19.59
N HIS A 407 18.41 3.50 -18.34
CA HIS A 407 17.43 3.61 -17.26
C HIS A 407 18.16 4.16 -16.03
N ALA A 408 17.64 5.23 -15.44
CA ALA A 408 18.18 5.78 -14.19
C ALA A 408 17.74 4.91 -12.99
N THR A 409 18.09 5.29 -11.76
CA THR A 409 17.50 4.64 -10.58
C THR A 409 15.99 4.90 -10.47
N THR A 410 15.49 6.03 -10.99
CA THR A 410 14.05 6.36 -11.01
C THR A 410 13.62 7.11 -12.27
N GLY A 411 12.36 6.88 -12.67
CA GLY A 411 11.77 7.44 -13.89
C GLY A 411 11.91 6.54 -15.11
N ALA A 412 11.51 7.08 -16.25
CA ALA A 412 11.40 6.38 -17.53
C ALA A 412 12.75 5.85 -18.06
N PRO A 413 12.77 4.66 -18.70
CA PRO A 413 13.81 4.34 -19.67
C PRO A 413 13.81 5.36 -20.81
N PHE A 414 14.99 5.63 -21.37
CA PHE A 414 15.15 6.55 -22.49
C PHE A 414 16.23 6.13 -23.49
N LEU A 415 16.11 6.63 -24.72
CA LEU A 415 17.18 6.69 -25.71
C LEU A 415 17.72 8.11 -25.77
N LEU A 416 19.04 8.24 -25.99
CA LEU A 416 19.70 9.49 -26.29
C LEU A 416 20.38 9.39 -27.67
N TYR A 417 20.00 10.30 -28.56
CA TYR A 417 20.57 10.49 -29.89
C TYR A 417 21.39 11.78 -29.88
N GLU A 418 22.67 11.68 -30.23
CA GLU A 418 23.63 12.79 -30.17
C GLU A 418 24.19 13.09 -31.56
N SER A 419 25.25 13.89 -31.68
CA SER A 419 25.94 14.17 -32.96
C SER A 419 25.08 14.82 -34.07
N GLY A 420 23.93 15.43 -33.73
CA GLY A 420 23.08 16.12 -34.69
C GLY A 420 23.74 17.33 -35.37
N ALA A 421 22.96 18.05 -36.18
CA ALA A 421 23.41 19.26 -36.86
C ALA A 421 23.90 20.33 -35.86
N LEU A 422 24.76 21.24 -36.32
CA LEU A 422 25.22 22.35 -35.49
C LEU A 422 24.07 23.32 -35.19
N CYS A 423 23.99 23.73 -33.93
CA CYS A 423 23.12 24.81 -33.45
C CYS A 423 23.98 26.03 -33.08
N ARG A 424 23.47 26.92 -32.21
CA ARG A 424 24.22 28.09 -31.76
C ARG A 424 25.41 27.69 -30.88
N ASP A 425 26.40 28.57 -30.81
CA ASP A 425 27.60 28.44 -29.96
C ASP A 425 28.44 27.17 -30.21
N GLY A 426 28.34 26.58 -31.41
CA GLY A 426 29.11 25.39 -31.80
C GLY A 426 28.62 24.07 -31.19
N ARG A 427 27.53 24.09 -30.42
CA ARG A 427 26.86 22.90 -29.90
C ARG A 427 26.13 22.15 -31.03
N ARG A 428 25.69 20.93 -30.75
CA ARG A 428 24.94 20.07 -31.69
C ARG A 428 23.57 19.74 -31.13
N TRP A 429 22.61 19.53 -32.04
CA TRP A 429 21.32 18.99 -31.67
C TRP A 429 21.43 17.57 -31.10
N LYS A 430 20.64 17.31 -30.07
CA LYS A 430 20.42 16.00 -29.45
C LYS A 430 18.92 15.74 -29.30
N THR A 431 18.53 14.47 -29.33
CA THR A 431 17.15 14.04 -29.11
C THR A 431 17.08 13.01 -28.00
N LYS A 432 16.19 13.22 -27.03
CA LYS A 432 15.87 12.27 -25.96
C LYS A 432 14.49 11.67 -26.23
N LEU A 433 14.41 10.36 -26.36
CA LEU A 433 13.14 9.64 -26.46
C LEU A 433 12.89 8.98 -25.10
N GLU A 434 11.92 9.44 -24.33
CA GLU A 434 11.53 8.88 -23.04
C GLU A 434 10.30 7.98 -23.19
N PHE A 435 10.30 6.83 -22.52
CA PHE A 435 9.20 5.85 -22.62
C PHE A 435 8.49 5.73 -21.28
N ILE A 436 7.20 6.05 -21.25
CA ILE A 436 6.39 6.19 -20.04
C ILE A 436 5.33 5.08 -20.03
N CYS A 437 5.08 4.48 -18.86
CA CYS A 437 4.08 3.43 -18.72
C CYS A 437 2.68 3.96 -18.99
N GLU A 438 1.99 3.38 -19.98
CA GLU A 438 0.54 3.55 -20.14
C GLU A 438 -0.24 2.57 -19.26
N THR A 439 -1.14 3.11 -18.45
CA THR A 439 -1.92 2.38 -17.44
C THR A 439 -3.40 2.23 -17.80
N ASP A 440 -3.90 2.96 -18.81
CA ASP A 440 -5.29 2.85 -19.25
C ASP A 440 -5.58 1.47 -19.89
N ARG A 441 -6.65 0.81 -19.43
CA ARG A 441 -7.03 -0.55 -19.84
C ARG A 441 -7.58 -0.61 -21.27
N ASP A 442 -8.21 0.46 -21.74
CA ASP A 442 -8.84 0.48 -23.07
C ASP A 442 -7.79 0.79 -24.16
N HIS A 443 -6.71 1.49 -23.79
CA HIS A 443 -5.52 1.64 -24.63
C HIS A 443 -4.56 0.43 -24.54
N ALA A 444 -4.43 -0.20 -23.37
CA ALA A 444 -3.63 -1.43 -23.22
C ALA A 444 -4.17 -2.61 -24.04
N THR A 445 -5.49 -2.69 -24.25
CA THR A 445 -6.13 -3.75 -25.04
C THR A 445 -6.15 -3.49 -26.55
N THR A 446 -5.91 -2.26 -27.02
CA THR A 446 -6.04 -1.88 -28.44
C THR A 446 -4.72 -1.83 -29.21
N GLY A 447 -3.56 -1.61 -28.57
CA GLY A 447 -2.27 -1.99 -29.14
C GLY A 447 -1.05 -1.12 -28.80
N MET A 448 -0.28 -1.55 -27.80
CA MET A 448 1.12 -1.19 -27.50
C MET A 448 1.47 0.27 -27.16
N MET A 449 0.85 1.29 -27.77
CA MET A 449 1.35 2.67 -27.67
C MET A 449 0.31 3.75 -28.02
N VAL A 450 0.27 4.84 -27.25
CA VAL A 450 -0.44 6.08 -27.60
C VAL A 450 0.42 6.90 -28.57
N ALA A 451 -0.16 7.86 -29.30
CA ALA A 451 0.61 8.72 -30.21
C ALA A 451 1.68 9.51 -29.44
N PRO A 452 2.98 9.39 -29.79
CA PRO A 452 4.06 10.07 -29.07
C PRO A 452 3.94 11.59 -29.17
N ARG A 453 4.37 12.29 -28.12
CA ARG A 453 4.23 13.74 -27.97
C ARG A 453 5.59 14.41 -27.83
N VAL A 454 5.78 15.55 -28.50
CA VAL A 454 6.89 16.45 -28.19
C VAL A 454 6.56 17.10 -26.84
N VAL A 455 7.46 17.03 -25.87
CA VAL A 455 7.33 17.74 -24.59
C VAL A 455 8.29 18.93 -24.50
N GLU A 456 9.43 18.85 -25.17
CA GLU A 456 10.40 19.92 -25.27
C GLU A 456 10.92 20.03 -26.71
N SER A 457 10.84 21.22 -27.27
CA SER A 457 11.60 21.62 -28.46
C SER A 457 12.39 22.86 -28.07
N GLY A 458 13.59 22.66 -27.53
CA GLY A 458 14.48 23.76 -27.16
C GLY A 458 14.76 24.68 -28.34
N ASP A 459 15.01 25.94 -28.06
CA ASP A 459 15.44 26.90 -29.08
C ASP A 459 16.85 26.57 -29.59
N THR A 460 17.33 27.32 -30.58
CA THR A 460 18.72 27.22 -31.07
C THR A 460 19.80 27.41 -29.99
N ALA A 461 19.42 27.85 -28.79
CA ALA A 461 20.25 28.03 -27.61
C ALA A 461 20.34 26.80 -26.67
N ASP A 462 19.41 25.84 -26.75
CA ASP A 462 19.37 24.64 -25.88
C ASP A 462 19.65 23.35 -26.66
N CYS A 463 19.31 23.35 -27.95
CA CYS A 463 19.68 22.31 -28.92
C CYS A 463 19.17 20.90 -28.55
N GLN A 464 18.00 20.83 -27.92
CA GLN A 464 17.40 19.59 -27.44
C GLN A 464 15.98 19.40 -27.97
N LEU A 465 15.64 18.16 -28.32
CA LEU A 465 14.28 17.69 -28.58
C LEU A 465 13.98 16.56 -27.60
N VAL A 466 12.89 16.67 -26.83
CA VAL A 466 12.41 15.60 -25.94
C VAL A 466 11.04 15.14 -26.42
N VAL A 467 10.93 13.83 -26.67
CA VAL A 467 9.70 13.15 -27.10
C VAL A 467 9.35 12.11 -26.06
N GLN A 468 8.12 12.15 -25.55
CA GLN A 468 7.58 11.13 -24.63
C GLN A 468 6.64 10.18 -25.37
N PHE A 469 6.84 8.88 -25.13
CA PHE A 469 6.10 7.76 -25.70
C PHE A 469 5.33 7.05 -24.57
N GLU A 470 4.01 7.23 -24.48
CA GLU A 470 3.16 6.44 -23.59
C GLU A 470 2.96 5.03 -24.17
N THR A 471 3.47 4.01 -23.48
CA THR A 471 3.52 2.61 -23.93
C THR A 471 3.37 1.62 -22.78
N VAL A 472 2.69 0.50 -23.03
CA VAL A 472 2.60 -0.61 -22.06
C VAL A 472 3.90 -1.42 -21.94
N LEU A 473 4.86 -1.25 -22.86
CA LEU A 473 6.11 -2.01 -22.92
C LEU A 473 7.12 -1.68 -21.80
N VAL A 474 6.85 -0.60 -21.06
CA VAL A 474 7.67 -0.12 -19.92
C VAL A 474 6.91 -0.12 -18.60
N CYS A 475 5.76 -0.80 -18.55
CA CYS A 475 4.98 -0.93 -17.33
C CYS A 475 5.51 -2.04 -16.42
N GLU A 476 5.70 -1.67 -15.16
CA GLU A 476 5.94 -2.61 -14.07
C GLU A 476 4.61 -3.27 -13.64
N PRO A 477 4.62 -4.31 -12.77
CA PRO A 477 3.40 -4.85 -12.19
C PRO A 477 2.55 -3.71 -11.59
N PRO A 478 1.30 -3.52 -12.03
CA PRO A 478 0.60 -2.27 -11.82
C PRO A 478 0.40 -1.99 -10.34
N MET A 479 0.80 -0.78 -9.91
CA MET A 479 0.47 -0.32 -8.57
C MET A 479 -1.03 -0.46 -8.38
N GLN A 480 -1.45 -1.11 -7.30
CA GLN A 480 -2.87 -1.26 -7.05
C GLN A 480 -3.40 0.10 -6.59
N CYS A 481 -4.18 0.77 -7.45
CA CYS A 481 -4.92 1.99 -7.12
C CYS A 481 -6.08 1.71 -6.13
N ARG A 482 -5.96 0.63 -5.36
CA ARG A 482 -6.92 0.04 -4.46
C ARG A 482 -6.19 -0.37 -3.19
N ALA A 483 -6.76 -0.08 -2.03
CA ALA A 483 -6.20 -0.46 -0.74
C ALA A 483 -7.30 -0.93 0.22
N PHE A 484 -6.97 -1.88 1.09
CA PHE A 484 -7.92 -2.45 2.03
C PHE A 484 -8.01 -1.64 3.32
N ASN A 485 -9.16 -1.03 3.57
CA ASN A 485 -9.50 -0.34 4.81
C ASN A 485 -9.82 -1.38 5.88
N ARG A 486 -8.88 -1.61 6.80
CA ARG A 486 -9.03 -2.58 7.90
C ARG A 486 -10.05 -2.17 8.96
N THR A 487 -10.39 -0.89 9.06
CA THR A 487 -11.37 -0.37 10.02
C THR A 487 -12.80 -0.40 9.46
N ALA A 488 -12.96 -0.37 8.13
CA ALA A 488 -14.25 -0.50 7.44
C ALA A 488 -14.51 -1.90 6.83
N ASP A 489 -13.55 -2.83 6.95
CA ASP A 489 -13.58 -4.20 6.35
C ASP A 489 -13.87 -4.21 4.84
N GLY A 490 -13.32 -3.24 4.10
CA GLY A 490 -13.64 -2.99 2.70
C GLY A 490 -12.49 -2.43 1.87
N TRP A 491 -12.61 -2.47 0.55
CA TRP A 491 -11.63 -1.88 -0.37
C TRP A 491 -12.00 -0.45 -0.74
N VAL A 492 -11.05 0.47 -0.66
CA VAL A 492 -11.16 1.78 -1.31
C VAL A 492 -10.50 1.68 -2.69
N ASP A 493 -11.12 2.31 -3.70
CA ASP A 493 -10.62 2.36 -5.07
C ASP A 493 -10.49 3.81 -5.56
N LEU A 494 -9.27 4.22 -5.92
CA LEU A 494 -8.98 5.52 -6.51
C LEU A 494 -8.88 5.48 -8.05
N THR A 495 -9.09 4.32 -8.68
CA THR A 495 -9.15 4.19 -10.15
C THR A 495 -10.06 5.26 -10.81
N PRO A 496 -11.22 5.67 -10.24
CA PRO A 496 -12.05 6.73 -10.81
C PRO A 496 -11.45 8.16 -10.75
N LEU A 497 -10.30 8.37 -10.10
CA LEU A 497 -9.55 9.63 -10.08
C LEU A 497 -8.32 9.62 -10.99
N VAL A 498 -8.09 8.53 -11.72
CA VAL A 498 -7.02 8.43 -12.72
C VAL A 498 -7.46 9.19 -13.98
N LYS A 499 -6.61 10.08 -14.51
CA LYS A 499 -6.85 10.74 -15.81
C LYS A 499 -5.92 10.18 -16.88
N SER A 500 -6.45 9.66 -17.97
CA SER A 500 -5.64 9.22 -19.13
C SER A 500 -5.46 10.30 -20.22
N THR A 501 -6.32 11.31 -20.28
CA THR A 501 -6.28 12.36 -21.34
C THR A 501 -5.61 13.67 -20.93
N GLY A 502 -5.25 13.84 -19.65
CA GLY A 502 -4.56 15.02 -19.13
C GLY A 502 -4.23 14.88 -17.65
N ASN A 503 -3.78 15.97 -17.03
CA ASN A 503 -3.38 15.97 -15.61
C ASN A 503 -4.38 16.74 -14.72
N TYR A 504 -4.21 16.66 -13.40
CA TYR A 504 -4.75 17.66 -12.47
C TYR A 504 -3.72 18.78 -12.32
N GLU A 505 -4.20 20.02 -12.17
CA GLU A 505 -3.35 21.20 -12.07
C GLU A 505 -3.75 22.03 -10.85
N VAL A 506 -2.79 22.35 -9.99
CA VAL A 506 -2.94 23.32 -8.89
C VAL A 506 -2.11 24.55 -9.22
N LYS A 507 -2.71 25.74 -9.06
CA LYS A 507 -2.11 27.04 -9.41
C LYS A 507 -1.79 27.81 -8.14
N GLU A 508 -0.53 28.11 -7.88
CA GLU A 508 -0.11 28.88 -6.71
C GLU A 508 1.10 29.77 -7.00
N ALA A 509 1.01 31.05 -6.63
CA ALA A 509 2.11 32.04 -6.71
C ALA A 509 2.83 32.18 -8.07
N GLY A 510 2.19 31.80 -9.18
CA GLY A 510 2.79 31.79 -10.53
C GLY A 510 3.38 30.45 -10.95
N ARG A 511 3.44 29.47 -10.04
CA ARG A 511 3.76 28.07 -10.32
C ARG A 511 2.50 27.28 -10.67
N ARG A 512 2.70 26.22 -11.45
CA ARG A 512 1.72 25.16 -11.70
C ARG A 512 2.27 23.84 -11.18
N PHE A 513 1.49 23.17 -10.35
CA PHE A 513 1.77 21.83 -9.85
C PHE A 513 0.87 20.87 -10.62
N LEU A 514 1.47 20.01 -11.44
CA LEU A 514 0.75 19.01 -12.20
C LEU A 514 0.89 17.66 -11.50
N LEU A 515 -0.23 16.96 -11.35
CA LEU A 515 -0.27 15.63 -10.75
C LEU A 515 -1.28 14.72 -11.43
N ASN A 516 -1.03 13.41 -11.35
CA ASN A 516 -2.00 12.37 -11.68
C ASN A 516 -2.20 11.44 -10.47
N VAL A 517 -3.14 10.50 -10.59
CA VAL A 517 -3.43 9.50 -9.55
C VAL A 517 -3.04 8.13 -10.10
N CYS A 518 -2.23 7.37 -9.36
CA CYS A 518 -1.84 5.99 -9.67
C CYS A 518 -1.25 5.73 -11.07
N ARG A 519 -0.76 6.76 -11.78
CA ARG A 519 -0.03 6.67 -13.04
C ARG A 519 0.91 7.86 -13.20
N PRO A 520 1.87 7.83 -14.14
CA PRO A 520 2.64 9.00 -14.54
C PRO A 520 1.78 10.16 -15.06
N LEU A 521 2.35 11.35 -15.14
CA LEU A 521 1.75 12.49 -15.83
C LEU A 521 1.52 12.14 -17.31
N VAL A 522 0.38 12.59 -17.86
CA VAL A 522 0.16 12.60 -19.30
C VAL A 522 1.12 13.64 -19.91
N PRO A 523 1.91 13.32 -20.95
CA PRO A 523 2.86 14.24 -21.56
C PRO A 523 2.19 15.50 -22.12
N GLN A 524 2.76 16.66 -21.80
CA GLN A 524 2.25 17.97 -22.20
C GLN A 524 3.41 18.83 -22.72
N TYR A 525 3.19 19.57 -23.81
CA TYR A 525 4.21 20.45 -24.37
C TYR A 525 4.63 21.55 -23.36
N GLY A 526 5.95 21.77 -23.29
CA GLY A 526 6.64 22.59 -22.31
C GLY A 526 7.03 21.83 -21.02
N LEU A 527 6.38 20.73 -20.67
CA LEU A 527 6.55 20.09 -19.36
C LEU A 527 7.69 19.04 -19.35
N SER A 528 8.93 19.50 -19.37
CA SER A 528 10.13 18.64 -19.41
C SER A 528 10.56 18.05 -18.04
N CYS A 529 9.60 17.77 -17.14
CA CYS A 529 9.86 16.96 -15.94
C CYS A 529 10.26 15.52 -16.35
N ARG A 530 11.07 14.83 -15.53
CA ARG A 530 11.56 13.48 -15.85
C ARG A 530 10.41 12.53 -16.17
N GLY A 531 10.44 11.91 -17.36
CA GLY A 531 9.40 10.97 -17.78
C GLY A 531 9.13 9.89 -16.73
N GLY A 532 7.87 9.49 -16.59
CA GLY A 532 7.41 8.56 -15.55
C GLY A 532 7.04 9.23 -14.23
N ALA A 533 7.36 10.51 -14.01
CA ALA A 533 6.94 11.24 -12.83
C ALA A 533 5.41 11.33 -12.71
N SER A 534 4.88 11.26 -11.48
CA SER A 534 3.45 11.43 -11.19
C SER A 534 3.10 12.81 -10.62
N VAL A 535 4.09 13.56 -10.16
CA VAL A 535 3.96 14.98 -9.75
C VAL A 535 5.14 15.78 -10.27
N CYS A 536 4.86 16.98 -10.77
CA CYS A 536 5.81 17.95 -11.28
C CYS A 536 5.39 19.36 -10.82
N VAL A 537 6.37 20.25 -10.60
CA VAL A 537 6.14 21.70 -10.52
C VAL A 537 6.93 22.42 -11.59
N ALA A 538 6.36 23.48 -12.15
CA ALA A 538 7.05 24.42 -13.03
C ALA A 538 6.52 25.84 -12.80
N ASP A 539 7.37 26.85 -13.01
CA ASP A 539 6.93 28.24 -13.17
C ASP A 539 6.15 28.36 -14.50
N PHE A 540 5.13 29.23 -14.56
CA PHE A 540 4.32 29.40 -15.78
C PHE A 540 4.08 30.87 -16.11
N ASP A 541 4.59 31.31 -17.27
CA ASP A 541 4.60 32.74 -17.68
C ASP A 541 3.29 33.24 -18.32
N GLY A 542 2.34 32.34 -18.60
CA GLY A 542 1.14 32.61 -19.37
C GLY A 542 1.01 31.73 -20.61
N THR A 543 2.14 31.25 -21.15
CA THR A 543 2.21 30.45 -22.39
C THR A 543 3.14 29.24 -22.30
N THR A 544 4.22 29.30 -21.52
CA THR A 544 5.20 28.22 -21.36
C THR A 544 5.50 27.87 -19.90
N TYR A 545 5.81 26.59 -19.67
CA TYR A 545 6.41 26.09 -18.44
C TYR A 545 7.93 26.34 -18.45
N ARG A 546 8.51 26.61 -17.28
CA ARG A 546 9.95 26.74 -17.04
C ARG A 546 10.33 26.25 -15.64
N ASN A 547 11.61 25.98 -15.40
CA ASN A 547 12.16 25.63 -14.09
C ASN A 547 11.51 24.37 -13.49
N GLU A 548 11.30 23.37 -14.34
CA GLU A 548 10.69 22.09 -14.03
C GLU A 548 11.42 21.38 -12.87
N THR A 549 10.67 20.93 -11.87
CA THR A 549 11.19 20.08 -10.78
C THR A 549 10.27 18.88 -10.59
N THR A 550 10.85 17.68 -10.68
CA THR A 550 10.15 16.41 -10.50
C THR A 550 9.87 16.17 -9.02
N LEU A 551 8.61 16.02 -8.63
CA LEU A 551 8.19 15.93 -7.23
C LEU A 551 7.80 14.51 -6.77
N GLY A 552 7.99 13.51 -7.63
CA GLY A 552 7.98 12.10 -7.26
C GLY A 552 7.46 11.14 -8.33
N PHE A 553 7.81 9.87 -8.16
CA PHE A 553 7.42 8.74 -9.01
C PHE A 553 6.42 7.82 -8.28
N PRO A 554 5.57 7.07 -9.01
CA PRO A 554 4.48 6.24 -8.47
C PRO A 554 4.95 4.90 -7.86
N ASP A 555 5.98 4.99 -7.03
CA ASP A 555 6.78 3.85 -6.58
C ASP A 555 6.29 3.23 -5.25
N VAL A 556 5.25 3.81 -4.63
CA VAL A 556 4.75 3.43 -3.29
C VAL A 556 3.25 3.18 -3.35
N SER A 557 2.83 2.10 -2.69
CA SER A 557 1.44 1.68 -2.67
C SER A 557 0.52 2.61 -1.85
N LEU A 558 -0.76 2.58 -2.22
CA LEU A 558 -1.82 3.31 -1.56
C LEU A 558 -2.01 2.82 -0.11
N THR A 559 -2.10 3.75 0.85
CA THR A 559 -2.29 3.45 2.28
C THR A 559 -3.60 4.03 2.81
N VAL A 560 -4.23 3.35 3.76
CA VAL A 560 -5.51 3.78 4.38
C VAL A 560 -5.30 4.00 5.87
N ALA A 561 -5.72 5.16 6.36
CA ALA A 561 -5.72 5.56 7.76
C ALA A 561 -7.14 6.02 8.12
N GLU A 562 -7.93 5.07 8.63
CA GLU A 562 -9.34 5.22 9.03
C GLU A 562 -10.22 5.90 7.96
N ASP A 563 -10.53 7.18 8.10
CA ASP A 563 -11.41 7.95 7.20
C ASP A 563 -10.67 8.54 5.98
N THR A 564 -9.35 8.35 5.92
CA THR A 564 -8.45 9.00 4.97
C THR A 564 -7.60 8.01 4.20
N VAL A 565 -7.23 8.39 2.98
CA VAL A 565 -6.41 7.57 2.08
C VAL A 565 -5.24 8.38 1.60
N LEU A 566 -4.05 7.80 1.65
CA LEU A 566 -2.78 8.47 1.40
C LEU A 566 -2.01 7.78 0.27
N LEU A 567 -1.79 8.55 -0.80
CA LEU A 567 -0.94 8.19 -1.93
C LEU A 567 0.37 8.97 -1.84
N ARG A 568 1.49 8.31 -2.12
CA ARG A 568 2.84 8.88 -1.97
C ARG A 568 3.64 8.73 -3.25
N TYR A 569 4.35 9.79 -3.59
CA TYR A 569 5.23 9.85 -4.72
C TYR A 569 6.61 10.23 -4.21
N LEU A 570 7.62 9.36 -4.39
CA LEU A 570 8.95 9.54 -3.80
C LEU A 570 10.02 9.72 -4.88
N ARG A 571 11.25 10.01 -4.45
CA ARG A 571 12.47 9.94 -5.29
C ARG A 571 12.48 10.88 -6.51
N GLY A 572 11.83 12.04 -6.37
CA GLY A 572 11.90 13.17 -7.29
C GLY A 572 13.31 13.78 -7.40
N ASP A 573 13.42 15.03 -7.82
CA ASP A 573 14.73 15.70 -8.01
C ASP A 573 15.36 16.12 -6.68
N ARG A 574 16.67 16.42 -6.66
CA ARG A 574 17.36 16.76 -5.40
C ARG A 574 16.83 18.06 -4.82
N CYS A 575 16.64 18.09 -3.50
CA CYS A 575 16.05 19.23 -2.82
C CYS A 575 17.02 20.43 -2.79
N PRO A 576 16.58 21.67 -3.08
CA PRO A 576 17.48 22.83 -3.13
C PRO A 576 18.22 23.13 -1.82
N GLY A 577 17.60 22.80 -0.68
CA GLY A 577 18.17 22.98 0.65
C GLY A 577 18.96 21.78 1.21
N ASP A 578 18.90 20.61 0.58
CA ASP A 578 19.58 19.39 1.03
C ASP A 578 19.97 18.49 -0.16
N PRO A 579 21.26 18.37 -0.51
CA PRO A 579 21.72 17.56 -1.64
C PRO A 579 21.63 16.04 -1.42
N HIS A 580 21.32 15.60 -0.20
CA HIS A 580 21.11 14.19 0.16
C HIS A 580 19.63 13.80 0.18
N ALA A 581 18.70 14.77 0.16
CA ALA A 581 17.27 14.53 0.06
C ALA A 581 16.75 14.62 -1.38
N ASN A 582 15.74 13.81 -1.69
CA ASN A 582 15.02 13.83 -2.96
C ASN A 582 13.58 14.30 -2.74
N ALA A 583 13.06 15.07 -3.69
CA ALA A 583 11.74 15.65 -3.62
C ALA A 583 10.67 14.55 -3.58
N SER A 584 9.60 14.80 -2.82
CA SER A 584 8.51 13.85 -2.64
C SER A 584 7.18 14.56 -2.48
N SER A 585 6.09 13.86 -2.81
CA SER A 585 4.73 14.36 -2.72
C SER A 585 3.81 13.41 -1.95
N THR A 586 2.89 13.98 -1.15
CA THR A 586 1.79 13.22 -0.52
C THR A 586 0.45 13.78 -0.96
N VAL A 587 -0.47 12.92 -1.37
CA VAL A 587 -1.87 13.26 -1.65
C VAL A 587 -2.75 12.62 -0.58
N THR A 588 -3.36 13.45 0.27
CA THR A 588 -4.24 13.03 1.36
C THR A 588 -5.70 13.18 0.90
N PHE A 589 -6.28 12.08 0.45
CA PHE A 589 -7.70 12.00 0.10
C PHE A 589 -8.56 11.94 1.38
N ARG A 590 -9.65 12.71 1.39
CA ARG A 590 -10.61 12.76 2.50
C ARG A 590 -12.04 12.63 1.98
N CYS A 591 -12.85 11.79 2.63
CA CYS A 591 -14.27 11.69 2.28
C CYS A 591 -14.96 13.04 2.44
N ARG A 592 -15.66 13.50 1.40
CA ARG A 592 -16.56 14.64 1.48
C ARG A 592 -17.74 14.47 0.54
N LEU A 593 -18.88 14.10 1.10
CA LEU A 593 -20.17 14.11 0.41
C LEU A 593 -20.66 15.55 0.22
N GLY A 594 -21.28 15.80 -0.94
CA GLY A 594 -21.69 17.12 -1.40
C GLY A 594 -21.56 17.27 -2.92
N PRO A 595 -21.76 18.48 -3.48
CA PRO A 595 -21.79 18.68 -4.94
C PRO A 595 -20.44 18.53 -5.63
N ALA A 596 -19.32 18.58 -4.90
CA ALA A 596 -17.96 18.64 -5.45
C ALA A 596 -17.47 17.40 -6.24
N GLY A 597 -18.28 16.34 -6.33
CA GLY A 597 -18.01 15.22 -7.22
C GLY A 597 -16.73 14.45 -6.91
N PHE A 598 -15.90 14.29 -7.94
CA PHE A 598 -14.55 13.74 -7.84
C PHE A 598 -13.61 14.64 -7.00
N GLY A 599 -13.92 15.93 -6.88
CA GLY A 599 -13.09 16.94 -6.26
C GLY A 599 -11.80 17.23 -7.03
N HIS A 600 -11.01 18.13 -6.47
CA HIS A 600 -9.69 18.50 -6.99
C HIS A 600 -8.66 18.52 -5.85
N PRO A 601 -7.38 18.25 -6.16
CA PRO A 601 -6.29 18.47 -5.22
C PRO A 601 -6.13 19.97 -4.92
N VAL A 602 -5.77 20.29 -3.68
CA VAL A 602 -5.40 21.64 -3.24
C VAL A 602 -4.06 21.54 -2.52
N LEU A 603 -3.07 22.30 -2.98
CA LEU A 603 -1.76 22.38 -2.33
C LEU A 603 -1.91 23.04 -0.95
N THR A 604 -1.35 22.40 0.08
CA THR A 604 -1.41 22.84 1.48
C THR A 604 -0.02 22.92 2.11
N HIS A 605 0.79 21.89 1.88
CA HIS A 605 2.17 21.68 2.32
C HIS A 605 3.29 21.99 1.29
N ILE A 606 4.24 22.90 1.53
CA ILE A 606 5.60 22.81 0.93
C ILE A 606 6.63 22.88 2.06
N GLU A 607 7.20 21.73 2.44
CA GLU A 607 8.24 21.67 3.47
C GLU A 607 9.63 21.74 2.86
N SER A 608 10.40 22.76 3.27
CA SER A 608 11.82 22.94 2.92
C SER A 608 12.13 22.88 1.41
N ASP A 609 11.16 23.30 0.58
CA ASP A 609 11.17 23.15 -0.89
C ASP A 609 11.50 21.72 -1.37
N CYS A 610 11.11 20.72 -0.56
CA CYS A 610 11.51 19.33 -0.70
C CYS A 610 10.32 18.36 -0.64
N HIS A 611 9.32 18.62 0.21
CA HIS A 611 8.18 17.73 0.38
C HIS A 611 6.84 18.46 0.24
N TYR A 612 6.05 18.05 -0.76
CA TYR A 612 4.92 18.78 -1.33
C TYR A 612 3.59 18.06 -1.07
N ARG A 613 2.49 18.75 -0.78
CA ARG A 613 1.29 18.06 -0.30
C ARG A 613 -0.04 18.63 -0.74
N PHE A 614 -0.93 17.71 -1.06
CA PHE A 614 -2.22 18.00 -1.67
C PHE A 614 -3.32 17.37 -0.81
N ASP A 615 -4.18 18.21 -0.22
CA ASP A 615 -5.45 17.75 0.34
C ASP A 615 -6.46 17.58 -0.80
N TRP A 616 -7.14 16.44 -0.86
CA TRP A 616 -8.15 16.17 -1.89
C TRP A 616 -9.45 15.70 -1.24
N ASN A 617 -10.40 16.62 -1.11
CA ASN A 617 -11.76 16.29 -0.68
C ASN A 617 -12.50 15.61 -1.84
N THR A 618 -12.98 14.38 -1.67
CA THR A 618 -13.62 13.61 -2.74
C THR A 618 -14.77 12.75 -2.23
N SER A 619 -15.77 12.48 -3.06
CA SER A 619 -16.82 11.48 -2.79
C SER A 619 -16.29 10.04 -2.87
N ILE A 620 -15.24 9.80 -3.66
CA ILE A 620 -14.76 8.45 -4.05
C ILE A 620 -14.43 7.54 -2.86
N ILE A 621 -13.88 8.09 -1.79
CA ILE A 621 -13.46 7.29 -0.61
C ILE A 621 -14.51 7.24 0.50
N CYS A 622 -15.72 7.77 0.26
CA CYS A 622 -16.76 7.79 1.28
C CYS A 622 -17.41 6.41 1.46
N PRO A 623 -17.57 5.93 2.70
CA PRO A 623 -18.33 4.71 2.96
C PRO A 623 -19.81 4.94 2.62
N GLY A 624 -20.40 4.05 1.83
CA GLY A 624 -21.83 4.04 1.55
C GLY A 624 -22.63 3.45 2.71
N SER A 625 -23.72 4.11 3.11
CA SER A 625 -24.69 3.54 4.06
C SER A 625 -26.02 3.21 3.41
N ALA A 626 -26.70 2.19 3.93
CA ALA A 626 -28.09 1.88 3.57
C ALA A 626 -29.09 2.91 4.13
N ASP A 627 -28.67 3.76 5.07
CA ASP A 627 -29.49 4.85 5.62
C ASP A 627 -29.36 6.19 4.84
N ASP A 628 -28.39 6.28 3.91
CA ASP A 628 -28.10 7.48 3.12
C ASP A 628 -29.25 7.81 2.15
N VAL A 629 -29.80 6.81 1.48
CA VAL A 629 -30.88 6.99 0.49
C VAL A 629 -32.22 6.56 1.04
N ARG A 630 -33.20 7.44 0.87
CA ARG A 630 -34.59 7.25 1.30
C ARG A 630 -35.51 7.37 0.09
N PHE A 631 -36.58 6.57 0.11
CA PHE A 631 -37.60 6.57 -0.94
C PHE A 631 -38.88 7.23 -0.41
N ASP A 632 -39.23 8.37 -0.98
CA ASP A 632 -40.49 9.05 -0.69
C ASP A 632 -41.60 8.50 -1.61
N ARG A 633 -42.52 7.75 -1.00
CA ARG A 633 -43.71 7.19 -1.68
C ARG A 633 -44.74 8.25 -2.08
N THR A 634 -44.73 9.43 -1.46
CA THR A 634 -45.69 10.50 -1.75
C THR A 634 -45.31 11.29 -2.99
N GLU A 635 -44.01 11.54 -3.19
CA GLU A 635 -43.48 12.22 -4.38
C GLU A 635 -42.90 11.27 -5.46
N CYS A 636 -42.88 9.96 -5.19
CA CYS A 636 -42.31 8.93 -6.07
C CYS A 636 -40.83 9.25 -6.38
N SER A 637 -40.06 9.58 -5.34
CA SER A 637 -38.71 10.13 -5.45
C SER A 637 -37.69 9.45 -4.53
N LEU A 638 -36.43 9.47 -4.96
CA LEU A 638 -35.27 9.04 -4.19
C LEU A 638 -34.56 10.28 -3.65
N ILE A 639 -34.12 10.25 -2.40
CA ILE A 639 -33.46 11.36 -1.70
C ILE A 639 -32.21 10.83 -1.00
N ASN A 640 -31.02 11.31 -1.36
CA ASN A 640 -29.82 11.07 -0.57
C ASN A 640 -29.67 12.18 0.49
N VAL A 641 -29.79 11.81 1.77
CA VAL A 641 -29.68 12.75 2.90
C VAL A 641 -28.22 13.09 3.26
N ALA A 642 -27.26 12.29 2.81
CA ALA A 642 -25.83 12.47 3.07
C ALA A 642 -25.13 13.36 2.01
N THR A 643 -25.62 13.40 0.76
CA THR A 643 -25.16 14.38 -0.26
C THR A 643 -25.93 15.69 -0.22
N GLY A 644 -27.16 15.68 0.32
CA GLY A 644 -28.04 16.86 0.36
C GLY A 644 -28.57 17.29 -1.02
N SER A 645 -28.61 16.37 -1.98
CA SER A 645 -29.05 16.65 -3.35
C SER A 645 -30.56 16.85 -3.49
N LEU A 646 -30.98 17.40 -4.64
CA LEU A 646 -32.39 17.40 -5.02
C LEU A 646 -32.93 15.97 -5.16
N PRO A 647 -34.24 15.73 -4.92
CA PRO A 647 -34.86 14.43 -5.13
C PRO A 647 -34.85 13.98 -6.60
N LEU A 648 -34.47 12.72 -6.85
CA LEU A 648 -34.63 12.06 -8.15
C LEU A 648 -36.05 11.48 -8.22
N HIS A 649 -36.96 12.12 -8.96
CA HIS A 649 -38.29 11.55 -9.19
C HIS A 649 -38.18 10.41 -10.20
N LEU A 650 -38.64 9.21 -9.86
CA LEU A 650 -38.46 8.00 -10.70
C LEU A 650 -39.07 8.13 -12.10
N LYS A 651 -40.03 9.04 -12.31
CA LYS A 651 -40.57 9.41 -13.62
C LYS A 651 -39.51 9.94 -14.60
N GLN A 652 -38.38 10.47 -14.12
CA GLN A 652 -37.27 10.94 -14.95
C GLN A 652 -36.56 9.76 -15.67
N LEU A 653 -36.61 8.54 -15.12
CA LEU A 653 -36.09 7.34 -15.78
C LEU A 653 -36.84 6.98 -17.07
N MET A 654 -38.07 7.49 -17.26
CA MET A 654 -38.87 7.27 -18.48
C MET A 654 -38.34 8.07 -19.69
N ILE A 655 -37.48 9.06 -19.47
CA ILE A 655 -36.90 9.92 -20.52
C ILE A 655 -35.87 9.14 -21.36
N ALA A 656 -35.20 8.14 -20.75
CA ALA A 656 -34.26 7.25 -21.41
C ALA A 656 -34.99 6.14 -22.21
N ASN A 657 -35.74 6.54 -23.25
CA ASN A 657 -36.52 5.67 -24.15
C ASN A 657 -37.35 4.59 -23.41
N GLY A 658 -38.42 5.02 -22.74
CA GLY A 658 -39.29 4.21 -21.88
C GLY A 658 -39.53 2.77 -22.33
N THR A 659 -38.76 1.84 -21.74
CA THR A 659 -38.95 0.40 -21.87
C THR A 659 -40.12 -0.07 -21.01
N GLN A 660 -40.69 -1.24 -21.32
CA GLN A 660 -41.74 -1.85 -20.47
C GLN A 660 -41.22 -2.11 -19.04
N ASN A 661 -39.91 -2.37 -18.89
CA ASN A 661 -39.25 -2.58 -17.61
C ASN A 661 -39.19 -1.28 -16.78
N ALA A 662 -38.94 -0.12 -17.39
CA ALA A 662 -38.96 1.17 -16.71
C ALA A 662 -40.37 1.52 -16.18
N GLN A 663 -41.42 1.28 -16.99
CA GLN A 663 -42.80 1.44 -16.55
C GLN A 663 -43.15 0.48 -15.39
N PHE A 664 -42.73 -0.78 -15.48
CA PHE A 664 -42.91 -1.77 -14.43
C PHE A 664 -42.23 -1.35 -13.11
N VAL A 665 -40.99 -0.85 -13.15
CA VAL A 665 -40.27 -0.32 -11.98
C VAL A 665 -41.04 0.83 -11.32
N LEU A 666 -41.55 1.77 -12.13
CA LEU A 666 -42.32 2.92 -11.64
C LEU A 666 -43.59 2.48 -10.91
N GLU A 667 -44.34 1.54 -11.47
CA GLU A 667 -45.56 0.99 -10.87
C GLU A 667 -45.24 0.15 -9.62
N ALA A 668 -44.22 -0.71 -9.69
CA ALA A 668 -43.80 -1.59 -8.60
C ALA A 668 -43.36 -0.85 -7.34
N LEU A 669 -42.64 0.26 -7.49
CA LEU A 669 -42.11 1.05 -6.37
C LEU A 669 -43.09 2.11 -5.89
N CYS A 670 -43.72 2.87 -6.78
CA CYS A 670 -44.56 4.02 -6.38
C CYS A 670 -46.04 3.67 -6.14
N ASN A 671 -46.58 2.64 -6.81
CA ASN A 671 -47.97 2.20 -6.62
C ASN A 671 -48.07 0.89 -5.81
N GLY A 672 -46.95 0.17 -5.63
CA GLY A 672 -46.89 -1.10 -4.88
C GLY A 672 -46.76 -0.93 -3.36
N GLN A 673 -46.98 -2.03 -2.62
CA GLN A 673 -46.73 -2.09 -1.18
C GLN A 673 -45.26 -2.41 -0.82
N THR A 674 -44.39 -2.62 -1.81
CA THR A 674 -42.99 -3.07 -1.63
C THR A 674 -42.12 -1.99 -0.99
N SER A 675 -41.24 -2.38 -0.07
CA SER A 675 -40.22 -1.50 0.51
C SER A 675 -38.86 -1.83 -0.13
N PRO A 676 -38.30 -0.96 -0.99
CA PRO A 676 -36.97 -1.19 -1.56
C PRO A 676 -35.91 -1.12 -0.47
N ARG A 677 -34.87 -1.96 -0.60
CA ARG A 677 -33.55 -1.72 0.01
C ARG A 677 -32.72 -0.91 -0.99
N MET A 678 -31.96 0.05 -0.49
CA MET A 678 -31.15 0.94 -1.31
C MET A 678 -29.80 1.14 -0.66
N TRP A 679 -28.76 1.31 -1.45
CA TRP A 679 -27.44 1.73 -1.01
C TRP A 679 -26.71 2.45 -2.15
N VAL A 680 -25.76 3.31 -1.80
CA VAL A 680 -24.92 4.04 -2.77
C VAL A 680 -23.49 3.55 -2.65
N ASP A 681 -22.85 3.32 -3.79
CA ASP A 681 -21.40 3.26 -3.91
C ASP A 681 -20.91 4.57 -4.54
N TYR A 682 -20.36 5.45 -3.71
CA TYR A 682 -19.79 6.73 -4.13
C TYR A 682 -18.48 6.57 -4.94
N GLY A 683 -17.81 5.42 -4.83
CA GLY A 683 -16.65 5.06 -5.64
C GLY A 683 -17.05 4.83 -7.10
N THR A 684 -17.92 3.84 -7.34
CA THR A 684 -18.44 3.55 -8.70
C THR A 684 -19.48 4.55 -9.19
N ALA A 685 -19.99 5.44 -8.34
CA ALA A 685 -21.11 6.34 -8.61
C ALA A 685 -22.39 5.60 -9.05
N THR A 686 -22.74 4.57 -8.27
CA THR A 686 -23.95 3.78 -8.48
C THR A 686 -24.89 3.85 -7.28
N LEU A 687 -26.19 3.83 -7.57
CA LEU A 687 -27.27 3.68 -6.61
C LEU A 687 -27.99 2.37 -6.94
N GLU A 688 -27.83 1.38 -6.07
CA GLU A 688 -28.54 0.11 -6.19
C GLU A 688 -29.88 0.16 -5.46
N VAL A 689 -30.92 -0.36 -6.12
CA VAL A 689 -32.30 -0.43 -5.61
C VAL A 689 -32.79 -1.87 -5.75
N GLN A 690 -32.98 -2.56 -4.63
CA GLN A 690 -33.44 -3.94 -4.58
C GLN A 690 -34.85 -4.06 -3.99
N PHE A 691 -35.76 -4.73 -4.68
CA PHE A 691 -37.13 -4.95 -4.23
C PHE A 691 -37.66 -6.33 -4.64
N ASN A 692 -38.61 -6.87 -3.86
CA ASN A 692 -39.18 -8.20 -4.08
C ASN A 692 -40.69 -8.10 -4.29
N ILE A 693 -41.24 -8.87 -5.24
CA ILE A 693 -42.68 -8.93 -5.54
C ILE A 693 -43.15 -10.39 -5.48
N ALA A 694 -44.38 -10.62 -5.04
CA ALA A 694 -44.99 -11.95 -5.05
C ALA A 694 -45.05 -12.50 -6.49
N SER A 695 -44.51 -13.71 -6.67
CA SER A 695 -44.49 -14.44 -7.94
C SER A 695 -45.39 -15.68 -7.85
N ASN A 696 -45.46 -16.44 -8.93
CA ASN A 696 -46.18 -17.72 -8.95
C ASN A 696 -45.34 -18.85 -8.29
N ALA A 697 -45.90 -20.06 -8.28
CA ALA A 697 -45.32 -21.23 -7.61
C ALA A 697 -43.93 -21.67 -8.10
N THR A 698 -43.43 -21.24 -9.27
CA THR A 698 -42.05 -21.62 -9.69
C THR A 698 -40.98 -20.98 -8.81
N CYS A 699 -41.29 -19.87 -8.14
CA CYS A 699 -40.40 -19.22 -7.17
C CYS A 699 -40.68 -19.59 -5.71
N GLU A 700 -41.42 -20.66 -5.44
CA GLU A 700 -41.73 -21.12 -4.07
C GLU A 700 -40.64 -22.04 -3.50
N THR A 701 -39.45 -21.47 -3.25
CA THR A 701 -38.33 -22.17 -2.60
C THR A 701 -38.12 -21.68 -1.16
N ILE A 702 -37.33 -22.42 -0.37
CA ILE A 702 -37.00 -22.10 1.03
C ILE A 702 -36.33 -20.71 1.16
N THR A 703 -35.56 -20.29 0.16
CA THR A 703 -34.87 -18.98 0.15
C THR A 703 -35.74 -17.86 -0.41
N THR A 704 -36.48 -18.10 -1.50
CA THR A 704 -37.25 -17.07 -2.23
C THR A 704 -38.69 -16.87 -1.73
N LYS A 705 -39.27 -17.84 -1.00
CA LYS A 705 -40.61 -17.76 -0.36
C LYS A 705 -41.75 -17.30 -1.29
N GLY A 706 -41.73 -17.70 -2.56
CA GLY A 706 -42.75 -17.30 -3.53
C GLY A 706 -42.60 -15.86 -4.04
N THR A 707 -41.43 -15.25 -3.91
CA THR A 707 -41.15 -13.91 -4.46
C THR A 707 -40.10 -13.94 -5.57
N LYS A 708 -40.26 -13.05 -6.56
CA LYS A 708 -39.21 -12.70 -7.52
C LYS A 708 -38.48 -11.46 -7.01
N SER A 709 -37.15 -11.51 -7.00
CA SER A 709 -36.29 -10.38 -6.65
C SER A 709 -35.97 -9.54 -7.88
N TYR A 710 -35.84 -8.23 -7.68
CA TYR A 710 -35.49 -7.26 -8.70
C TYR A 710 -34.36 -6.38 -8.18
N ASN A 711 -33.27 -6.29 -8.95
CA ASN A 711 -32.17 -5.36 -8.73
C ASN A 711 -32.21 -4.30 -9.84
N LEU A 712 -32.04 -3.03 -9.48
CA LEU A 712 -31.89 -1.91 -10.39
C LEU A 712 -30.64 -1.11 -10.01
N THR A 713 -29.67 -1.05 -10.91
CA THR A 713 -28.45 -0.25 -10.75
C THR A 713 -28.60 1.05 -11.54
N LEU A 714 -28.68 2.17 -10.85
CA LEU A 714 -28.67 3.50 -11.44
C LEU A 714 -27.23 4.04 -11.43
N VAL A 715 -26.66 4.29 -12.61
CA VAL A 715 -25.27 4.72 -12.81
C VAL A 715 -25.25 6.20 -13.19
N CYS A 716 -24.40 7.01 -12.57
CA CYS A 716 -24.15 8.38 -13.05
C CYS A 716 -23.35 8.35 -14.36
N GLY A 717 -23.81 9.09 -15.36
CA GLY A 717 -23.07 9.31 -16.61
C GLY A 717 -23.50 10.60 -17.30
N ASN A 718 -22.75 10.99 -18.33
CA ASN A 718 -22.99 12.24 -19.05
C ASN A 718 -24.28 12.18 -19.89
N ASP A 719 -24.52 11.03 -20.52
CA ASP A 719 -25.68 10.75 -21.36
C ASP A 719 -26.69 9.83 -20.65
N ASP A 720 -27.97 10.05 -20.95
CA ASP A 720 -29.08 9.20 -20.48
C ASP A 720 -29.25 8.00 -21.43
N VAL A 721 -28.81 6.82 -20.99
CA VAL A 721 -28.85 5.58 -21.76
C VAL A 721 -30.07 4.75 -21.37
N ALA A 722 -30.73 4.14 -22.36
CA ALA A 722 -31.91 3.32 -22.14
C ALA A 722 -31.62 2.10 -21.24
N MET A 723 -32.65 1.66 -20.50
CA MET A 723 -32.52 0.58 -19.51
C MET A 723 -32.05 -0.75 -20.15
N GLU A 724 -30.86 -1.19 -19.77
CA GLU A 724 -30.28 -2.48 -20.16
C GLU A 724 -30.73 -3.60 -19.20
N THR A 725 -30.87 -4.82 -19.72
CA THR A 725 -31.18 -6.02 -18.93
C THR A 725 -29.94 -6.92 -18.81
N ILE A 726 -29.28 -6.84 -17.66
CA ILE A 726 -28.12 -7.68 -17.32
C ILE A 726 -28.53 -9.14 -17.20
N LEU A 727 -29.69 -9.37 -16.55
CA LEU A 727 -30.20 -10.70 -16.25
C LEU A 727 -31.72 -10.65 -16.12
N ASP A 728 -32.42 -11.60 -16.73
CA ASP A 728 -33.81 -11.90 -16.37
C ASP A 728 -34.02 -13.42 -16.30
N THR A 729 -34.54 -13.88 -15.18
CA THR A 729 -34.83 -15.29 -14.87
C THR A 729 -36.19 -15.38 -14.18
N GLU A 730 -36.70 -16.60 -13.97
CA GLU A 730 -38.01 -16.78 -13.32
C GLU A 730 -38.11 -16.10 -11.93
N CYS A 731 -37.01 -16.01 -11.17
CA CYS A 731 -37.02 -15.54 -9.77
C CYS A 731 -36.03 -14.41 -9.44
N LEU A 732 -35.22 -13.96 -10.41
CA LEU A 732 -34.33 -12.78 -10.28
C LEU A 732 -34.28 -12.02 -11.60
N ALA A 733 -34.50 -10.70 -11.56
CA ALA A 733 -34.19 -9.78 -12.64
C ALA A 733 -33.18 -8.72 -12.18
N SER A 734 -32.33 -8.25 -13.09
CA SER A 734 -31.32 -7.21 -12.85
C SER A 734 -31.23 -6.27 -14.05
N TRP A 735 -31.44 -4.98 -13.79
CA TRP A 735 -31.44 -3.92 -14.80
C TRP A 735 -30.40 -2.85 -14.48
N MET A 736 -29.84 -2.22 -15.52
CA MET A 736 -28.96 -1.06 -15.39
C MET A 736 -29.54 0.13 -16.15
N VAL A 737 -29.40 1.34 -15.60
CA VAL A 737 -29.72 2.60 -16.30
C VAL A 737 -28.58 3.58 -16.04
N GLN A 738 -27.95 4.09 -17.09
CA GLN A 738 -27.06 5.23 -16.97
C GLN A 738 -27.86 6.52 -17.15
N THR A 739 -27.77 7.46 -16.22
CA THR A 739 -28.48 8.74 -16.31
C THR A 739 -27.75 9.85 -15.57
N LYS A 740 -27.78 11.07 -16.12
CA LYS A 740 -27.28 12.26 -15.42
C LYS A 740 -28.13 12.64 -14.20
N ALA A 741 -29.39 12.18 -14.14
CA ALA A 741 -30.32 12.52 -13.07
C ALA A 741 -29.97 11.88 -11.72
N VAL A 742 -29.21 10.78 -11.70
CA VAL A 742 -28.77 10.14 -10.45
C VAL A 742 -27.48 10.74 -9.88
N CYS A 743 -26.70 11.50 -10.67
CA CYS A 743 -25.37 11.97 -10.29
C CYS A 743 -25.34 12.68 -8.94
N GLY A 744 -26.27 13.61 -8.66
CA GLY A 744 -26.33 14.29 -7.37
C GLY A 744 -26.60 13.36 -6.16
N LEU A 745 -27.32 12.26 -6.36
CA LEU A 745 -27.58 11.27 -5.30
C LEU A 745 -26.37 10.37 -5.06
N VAL A 746 -25.52 10.14 -6.06
CA VAL A 746 -24.29 9.33 -5.94
C VAL A 746 -23.04 10.19 -5.69
N GLY A 747 -23.23 11.42 -5.20
CA GLY A 747 -22.14 12.33 -4.83
C GLY A 747 -21.30 12.81 -6.01
N ARG A 748 -21.85 12.81 -7.23
CA ARG A 748 -21.24 13.35 -8.44
C ARG A 748 -21.84 14.71 -8.79
N GLU A 749 -21.00 15.58 -9.32
CA GLU A 749 -21.42 16.85 -9.91
C GLU A 749 -22.23 16.55 -11.17
N ALA A 750 -23.38 17.21 -11.35
CA ALA A 750 -24.18 17.03 -12.56
C ALA A 750 -23.46 17.76 -13.72
N PRO A 751 -23.20 17.10 -14.87
CA PRO A 751 -22.34 17.65 -15.91
C PRO A 751 -22.91 18.96 -16.47
N THR A 752 -22.24 20.06 -16.17
CA THR A 752 -22.56 21.38 -16.73
C THR A 752 -22.14 21.41 -18.18
N ILE A 753 -23.13 21.39 -19.09
CA ILE A 753 -22.91 21.61 -20.51
C ILE A 753 -22.35 23.02 -20.72
N ASN A 754 -21.03 23.13 -20.94
CA ASN A 754 -20.32 24.11 -21.77
C ASN A 754 -18.84 24.24 -21.34
N GLU A 755 -17.93 23.43 -21.89
CA GLU A 755 -16.53 23.86 -22.07
C GLU A 755 -15.89 23.30 -23.34
N GLU A 756 -16.59 23.40 -24.48
CA GLU A 756 -15.92 23.41 -25.78
C GLU A 756 -16.74 24.18 -26.83
N VAL A 757 -16.17 25.29 -27.34
CA VAL A 757 -16.26 25.80 -28.73
C VAL A 757 -15.61 27.19 -28.78
N THR A 758 -14.69 27.36 -29.74
CA THR A 758 -14.00 28.61 -30.03
C THR A 758 -14.94 29.68 -30.59
N VAL A 759 -14.83 30.92 -30.08
CA VAL A 759 -15.47 32.10 -30.68
C VAL A 759 -14.39 33.13 -31.02
N GLY A 760 -14.06 33.24 -32.30
CA GLY A 760 -13.27 34.35 -32.84
C GLY A 760 -14.11 35.63 -32.96
N PRO A 761 -13.51 36.83 -32.83
CA PRO A 761 -14.27 38.08 -32.83
C PRO A 761 -14.63 38.56 -34.24
N ILE A 762 -15.88 39.02 -34.44
CA ILE A 762 -16.30 39.95 -35.50
C ILE A 762 -17.58 40.70 -35.08
N LEU A 763 -17.85 41.82 -35.75
CA LEU A 763 -18.67 42.96 -35.31
C LEU A 763 -20.20 42.81 -35.48
N PRO A 764 -21.03 43.62 -34.76
CA PRO A 764 -22.50 43.60 -34.81
C PRO A 764 -23.09 44.40 -35.98
N PRO A 765 -24.39 44.21 -36.32
CA PRO A 765 -25.48 45.03 -35.75
C PRO A 765 -26.70 44.16 -35.33
N ASP A 766 -27.90 44.61 -34.91
CA ASP A 766 -28.52 45.96 -34.80
C ASP A 766 -29.62 45.96 -33.68
N GLN A 767 -30.22 47.13 -33.38
CA GLN A 767 -31.60 47.44 -32.90
C GLN A 767 -32.51 46.33 -32.27
N THR A 768 -33.35 46.53 -31.23
CA THR A 768 -33.77 47.70 -30.39
C THR A 768 -34.70 47.25 -29.25
N GLN A 769 -34.83 48.05 -28.17
CA GLN A 769 -36.03 48.19 -27.29
C GLN A 769 -36.47 46.95 -26.44
N ASP A 770 -37.12 47.06 -25.26
CA ASP A 770 -37.43 48.23 -24.42
C ASP A 770 -37.54 47.85 -22.90
N ALA A 771 -37.96 48.80 -22.05
CA ALA A 771 -38.16 48.74 -20.60
C ALA A 771 -38.95 47.53 -20.02
N GLY A 772 -38.85 47.16 -18.73
CA GLY A 772 -38.04 47.77 -17.65
C GLY A 772 -38.34 47.26 -16.21
N THR A 773 -38.12 48.14 -15.23
CA THR A 773 -38.25 48.00 -13.74
C THR A 773 -39.43 47.17 -13.19
N THR A 774 -39.35 46.57 -11.99
CA THR A 774 -39.33 47.29 -10.68
C THR A 774 -38.87 46.41 -9.48
N VAL A 775 -38.33 47.04 -8.43
CA VAL A 775 -37.82 46.44 -7.17
C VAL A 775 -38.85 46.53 -6.03
N GLN A 776 -38.94 45.52 -5.14
CA GLN A 776 -39.45 45.75 -3.76
C GLN A 776 -38.98 44.72 -2.70
N GLN A 777 -38.85 45.21 -1.46
CA GLN A 777 -38.47 44.55 -0.18
C GLN A 777 -38.86 45.53 0.97
N PRO A 778 -38.79 45.20 2.29
CA PRO A 778 -38.73 43.90 2.99
C PRO A 778 -39.66 43.82 4.26
N LYS A 779 -39.45 42.81 5.13
CA LYS A 779 -39.80 42.71 6.58
C LYS A 779 -41.30 42.51 6.97
N PRO A 780 -41.63 42.10 8.23
CA PRO A 780 -40.79 41.61 9.34
C PRO A 780 -41.20 40.25 10.00
N GLN A 781 -40.38 39.83 10.97
CA GLN A 781 -40.46 38.65 11.84
C GLN A 781 -41.43 38.84 13.03
N PRO A 782 -41.82 37.76 13.77
CA PRO A 782 -41.56 37.78 15.22
C PRO A 782 -41.06 36.45 15.82
N THR A 783 -40.61 36.51 17.08
CA THR A 783 -39.89 35.47 17.84
C THR A 783 -40.71 34.92 19.00
N VAL A 784 -40.45 33.69 19.48
CA VAL A 784 -40.95 33.14 20.77
C VAL A 784 -39.83 32.40 21.49
N ALA A 785 -39.84 32.37 22.83
CA ALA A 785 -38.81 31.79 23.70
C ALA A 785 -39.38 30.69 24.66
N PRO A 786 -38.54 29.82 25.28
CA PRO A 786 -38.99 28.58 25.95
C PRO A 786 -38.93 28.59 27.49
N THR A 787 -39.67 27.68 28.14
CA THR A 787 -39.49 27.14 29.53
C THR A 787 -40.66 26.18 29.89
N PRO A 788 -40.62 25.37 30.97
CA PRO A 788 -39.50 24.85 31.78
C PRO A 788 -39.52 23.29 31.91
N ALA A 789 -38.75 22.72 32.84
CA ALA A 789 -38.57 21.26 33.03
C ALA A 789 -39.39 20.64 34.20
N ALA A 790 -39.35 19.31 34.32
CA ALA A 790 -39.78 18.49 35.46
C ALA A 790 -38.70 17.43 35.78
N ALA A 791 -38.70 16.80 36.98
CA ALA A 791 -37.53 16.08 37.48
C ALA A 791 -37.81 14.80 38.33
N HIS A 792 -36.83 13.87 38.30
CA HIS A 792 -36.57 12.80 39.29
C HIS A 792 -37.60 11.65 39.41
N PRO A 793 -37.27 10.46 40.00
CA PRO A 793 -36.14 10.16 40.91
C PRO A 793 -35.18 9.01 40.48
N SER A 794 -34.34 8.62 41.45
CA SER A 794 -33.26 7.61 41.45
C SER A 794 -33.69 6.25 42.02
N ASP A 795 -32.83 5.23 41.88
CA ASP A 795 -32.70 4.09 42.82
C ASP A 795 -31.29 3.47 42.78
N GLU A 796 -30.90 2.74 43.83
CA GLU A 796 -29.57 2.12 44.06
C GLU A 796 -29.65 0.61 44.39
N GLU A 797 -28.47 -0.04 44.51
CA GLU A 797 -28.20 -1.42 44.99
C GLU A 797 -28.69 -2.62 44.14
N GLY A 798 -28.03 -3.81 44.32
CA GLY A 798 -28.49 -5.07 43.69
C GLY A 798 -27.49 -6.22 43.43
N GLY A 799 -26.25 -6.20 43.93
CA GLY A 799 -25.22 -7.18 43.54
C GLY A 799 -24.95 -8.34 44.50
N ALA A 800 -25.67 -9.47 44.42
CA ALA A 800 -25.43 -10.62 45.33
C ALA A 800 -25.74 -12.06 44.85
N HIS A 801 -26.09 -12.34 43.57
CA HIS A 801 -26.61 -13.68 43.19
C HIS A 801 -25.80 -14.52 42.16
N ALA A 802 -24.81 -13.97 41.46
CA ALA A 802 -24.13 -14.69 40.36
C ALA A 802 -23.19 -15.84 40.80
N VAL A 803 -22.48 -15.67 41.93
CA VAL A 803 -21.33 -16.53 42.30
C VAL A 803 -21.74 -17.96 42.71
N GLY A 804 -22.89 -18.12 43.36
CA GLY A 804 -23.34 -19.42 43.88
C GLY A 804 -23.68 -20.45 42.79
N ILE A 805 -24.09 -20.00 41.61
CA ILE A 805 -24.52 -20.88 40.51
C ILE A 805 -23.32 -21.55 39.84
N VAL A 806 -22.22 -20.80 39.63
CA VAL A 806 -21.01 -21.25 38.93
C VAL A 806 -20.30 -22.39 39.67
N LEU A 807 -20.30 -22.38 41.00
CA LEU A 807 -19.66 -23.43 41.81
C LEU A 807 -20.41 -24.76 41.76
N ILE A 808 -21.75 -24.72 41.62
CA ILE A 808 -22.58 -25.92 41.54
C ILE A 808 -22.40 -26.62 40.18
N SER A 809 -22.33 -25.87 39.08
CA SER A 809 -22.12 -26.45 37.74
C SER A 809 -20.75 -27.14 37.61
N LEU A 810 -19.68 -26.55 38.15
CA LEU A 810 -18.34 -27.17 38.16
C LEU A 810 -18.31 -28.53 38.90
N GLY A 811 -19.01 -28.64 40.04
CA GLY A 811 -19.13 -29.88 40.79
C GLY A 811 -19.81 -31.01 39.99
N VAL A 812 -20.90 -30.69 39.28
CA VAL A 812 -21.62 -31.66 38.45
C VAL A 812 -20.76 -32.17 37.28
N CYS A 813 -20.05 -31.28 36.60
CA CYS A 813 -19.17 -31.66 35.49
C CYS A 813 -18.08 -32.67 35.92
N LEU A 814 -17.43 -32.45 37.07
CA LEU A 814 -16.39 -33.36 37.58
C LEU A 814 -16.93 -34.77 37.89
N VAL A 815 -18.14 -34.87 38.46
CA VAL A 815 -18.79 -36.16 38.73
C VAL A 815 -19.13 -36.90 37.43
N VAL A 816 -19.63 -36.20 36.40
CA VAL A 816 -19.95 -36.80 35.10
C VAL A 816 -18.69 -37.29 34.38
N VAL A 817 -17.61 -36.49 34.36
CA VAL A 817 -16.32 -36.90 33.75
C VAL A 817 -15.73 -38.12 34.46
N SER A 818 -15.79 -38.17 35.79
CA SER A 818 -15.37 -39.33 36.59
C SER A 818 -16.16 -40.60 36.25
N ALA A 819 -17.50 -40.49 36.17
CA ALA A 819 -18.39 -41.60 35.83
C ALA A 819 -18.15 -42.12 34.40
N VAL A 820 -17.98 -41.22 33.43
CA VAL A 820 -17.66 -41.60 32.03
C VAL A 820 -16.29 -42.27 31.94
N HIS A 821 -15.28 -41.76 32.65
CA HIS A 821 -13.95 -42.36 32.62
C HIS A 821 -13.94 -43.78 33.22
N THR A 822 -14.61 -44.00 34.36
CA THR A 822 -14.76 -45.34 34.95
C THR A 822 -15.56 -46.29 34.05
N TYR A 823 -16.63 -45.82 33.40
CA TYR A 823 -17.39 -46.61 32.44
C TYR A 823 -16.55 -47.06 31.23
N LEU A 824 -15.73 -46.17 30.67
CA LEU A 824 -14.83 -46.49 29.56
C LEU A 824 -13.74 -47.50 29.96
N VAL A 825 -13.15 -47.35 31.15
CA VAL A 825 -12.15 -48.29 31.71
C VAL A 825 -12.78 -49.67 31.97
N TRP A 826 -14.05 -49.74 32.36
CA TRP A 826 -14.74 -51.01 32.60
C TRP A 826 -15.13 -51.75 31.30
N ARG A 827 -15.33 -51.03 30.19
CA ARG A 827 -15.88 -51.60 28.94
C ARG A 827 -14.85 -51.95 27.85
N LYS A 828 -13.57 -51.60 28.00
CA LYS A 828 -12.48 -51.98 27.07
C LYS A 828 -11.20 -52.44 27.81
N PRO A 829 -10.90 -53.75 27.89
CA PRO A 829 -9.74 -54.28 28.61
C PRO A 829 -8.37 -53.76 28.13
N GLU A 830 -8.25 -53.41 26.84
CA GLU A 830 -6.96 -53.08 26.22
C GLU A 830 -6.41 -51.69 26.57
N TYR A 831 -7.21 -50.81 27.19
CA TYR A 831 -6.75 -49.48 27.60
C TYR A 831 -5.78 -49.51 28.81
N ARG A 832 -5.55 -50.69 29.41
CA ARG A 832 -4.72 -50.88 30.62
C ARG A 832 -3.20 -50.71 30.45
N ARG A 833 -2.69 -50.39 29.24
CA ARG A 833 -1.24 -50.47 28.94
C ARG A 833 -0.54 -49.18 28.51
N ARG A 834 -1.15 -47.99 28.66
CA ARG A 834 -0.53 -46.71 28.23
C ARG A 834 -0.74 -45.49 29.13
N SER A 835 -1.09 -45.68 30.41
CA SER A 835 -1.31 -44.57 31.35
C SER A 835 -0.68 -44.82 32.73
N GLY A 836 0.46 -44.17 33.00
CA GLY A 836 1.03 -44.02 34.35
C GLY A 836 2.55 -43.74 34.32
N PRO A 837 3.13 -43.11 35.37
CA PRO A 837 2.49 -42.57 36.58
C PRO A 837 2.68 -41.04 36.73
N ALA A 838 1.60 -40.27 36.78
CA ALA A 838 1.66 -38.80 36.92
C ALA A 838 0.56 -38.22 37.84
N LEU A 839 0.16 -38.94 38.89
CA LEU A 839 -0.94 -38.52 39.78
C LEU A 839 -0.79 -38.99 41.25
N ALA A 840 0.43 -39.29 41.68
CA ALA A 840 0.73 -39.86 43.01
C ALA A 840 1.65 -38.97 43.89
N ALA A 841 1.70 -37.66 43.62
CA ALA A 841 2.65 -36.72 44.25
C ALA A 841 2.01 -35.50 44.93
N PHE A 842 0.67 -35.42 45.01
CA PHE A 842 -0.07 -34.26 45.55
C PHE A 842 -0.68 -34.46 46.95
N LEU A 843 -0.44 -35.60 47.62
CA LEU A 843 -1.14 -35.97 48.87
C LEU A 843 -0.22 -36.54 49.99
N THR A 844 0.99 -36.03 50.16
CA THR A 844 1.83 -36.31 51.35
C THR A 844 2.72 -35.13 51.75
N CYS A 845 2.25 -34.29 52.70
CA CYS A 845 3.10 -33.33 53.41
C CYS A 845 3.52 -33.87 54.78
N ARG A 846 4.83 -33.95 55.07
CA ARG A 846 5.38 -33.87 56.43
C ARG A 846 6.87 -33.50 56.47
N HIS A 847 7.25 -32.71 57.49
CA HIS A 847 8.64 -32.34 57.78
C HIS A 847 9.47 -33.52 58.32
N LEU A 848 10.78 -33.49 58.02
CA LEU A 848 11.99 -33.73 58.86
C LEU A 848 13.19 -33.62 57.88
N ARG A 849 14.15 -32.69 57.98
CA ARG A 849 15.14 -32.34 59.03
C ARG A 849 16.34 -33.31 59.14
N GLY A 850 17.41 -32.97 58.40
CA GLY A 850 18.80 -33.12 58.85
C GLY A 850 19.68 -34.19 58.17
N GLN A 851 20.93 -33.78 57.87
CA GLN A 851 22.14 -34.61 57.67
C GLN A 851 22.17 -35.61 56.47
N SER A 852 23.32 -36.03 55.92
CA SER A 852 24.70 -35.49 55.91
C SER A 852 25.47 -36.13 54.74
N GLU A 853 26.54 -35.47 54.24
CA GLU A 853 27.64 -36.06 53.44
C GLU A 853 27.30 -36.62 52.01
N ARG A 854 28.24 -36.75 51.07
CA ARG A 854 29.71 -36.56 51.10
C ARG A 854 30.29 -36.10 49.74
N SER A 855 31.42 -35.35 49.80
CA SER A 855 32.52 -35.15 48.82
C SER A 855 32.35 -35.66 47.36
N ARG A 856 32.71 -34.90 46.31
CA ARG A 856 34.01 -34.20 46.06
C ARG A 856 33.75 -32.85 45.33
N GLU A 857 34.44 -31.72 45.55
CA GLU A 857 35.89 -31.42 45.43
C GLU A 857 36.44 -31.63 43.99
N TYR A 858 37.08 -30.71 43.26
CA TYR A 858 37.46 -29.27 43.42
C TYR A 858 37.66 -28.66 41.99
N ARG A 859 37.89 -27.36 41.75
CA ARG A 859 38.18 -26.17 42.60
C ARG A 859 37.21 -25.01 42.22
N GLY A 860 37.44 -23.69 42.18
CA GLY A 860 38.62 -22.79 42.24
C GLY A 860 39.18 -22.45 40.84
N THR A 861 39.54 -21.20 40.50
CA THR A 861 39.78 -19.96 41.29
C THR A 861 38.99 -18.73 40.78
N ALA A 862 38.94 -17.67 41.60
CA ALA A 862 38.59 -16.31 41.20
C ALA A 862 39.65 -15.33 41.75
N TYR A 863 39.84 -14.17 41.09
CA TYR A 863 40.61 -13.02 41.57
C TYR A 863 39.97 -11.71 41.09
N THR A 864 40.38 -10.56 41.65
CA THR A 864 39.59 -9.32 41.69
C THR A 864 40.40 -8.04 41.44
N ARG A 865 39.73 -6.99 40.92
CA ARG A 865 40.22 -5.59 40.75
C ARG A 865 41.38 -5.43 39.72
N VAL A 866 41.77 -4.24 39.24
CA VAL A 866 41.55 -2.82 39.65
C VAL A 866 41.12 -1.96 38.44
N ASP A 867 40.62 -0.75 38.74
CA ASP A 867 40.14 0.32 37.85
C ASP A 867 41.23 1.08 37.04
N ASN A 868 40.78 2.09 36.27
CA ASN A 868 41.50 3.22 35.62
C ASN A 868 42.19 2.99 34.25
N ASN A 869 42.47 4.03 33.44
CA ASN A 869 41.74 5.28 33.07
C ASN A 869 42.51 5.95 31.88
N GLU A 870 41.90 6.96 31.23
CA GLU A 870 42.52 7.95 30.30
C GLU A 870 43.05 7.46 28.92
N VAL A 871 42.54 7.96 27.78
CA VAL A 871 42.81 9.22 27.03
C VAL A 871 44.16 9.24 26.26
N SER A 872 44.12 9.53 24.94
CA SER A 872 45.10 10.30 24.12
C SER A 872 45.62 9.65 22.82
N SER A 873 45.11 10.16 21.69
CA SER A 873 45.86 10.75 20.55
C SER A 873 46.94 9.99 19.73
N LEU A 874 46.73 10.07 18.41
CA LEU A 874 47.71 10.45 17.36
C LEU A 874 48.91 9.54 16.99
N LEU A 875 49.51 9.91 15.84
CA LEU A 875 50.68 9.36 15.15
C LEU A 875 50.44 8.11 14.28
N LEU A 876 51.06 7.92 13.11
CA LEU A 876 51.48 8.79 11.98
C LEU A 876 52.20 7.86 10.96
N ASN A 877 52.13 8.18 9.66
CA ASN A 877 53.07 7.73 8.60
C ASN A 877 53.15 6.22 8.24
N ALA A 878 53.79 5.80 7.13
CA ALA A 878 53.86 6.33 5.74
C ALA A 878 54.71 5.37 4.85
N ALA A 879 54.31 5.15 3.59
CA ALA A 879 55.13 4.73 2.44
C ALA A 879 54.31 4.97 1.14
N ASP A 880 54.77 5.68 0.09
CA ASP A 880 55.85 5.37 -0.89
C ASP A 880 55.49 4.18 -1.81
N VAL A 881 55.61 4.17 -3.16
CA VAL A 881 56.38 4.91 -4.21
C VAL A 881 55.58 4.85 -5.56
N SER A 882 55.59 5.73 -6.58
CA SER A 882 55.82 7.18 -6.82
C SER A 882 55.39 7.52 -8.29
N ASN A 883 55.48 8.80 -8.74
CA ASN A 883 55.48 9.28 -10.15
C ASN A 883 54.17 9.14 -10.98
N ASP A 884 53.75 9.99 -11.94
CA ASP A 884 54.19 11.29 -12.55
C ASP A 884 52.93 11.89 -13.27
N THR A 885 52.74 13.17 -13.64
CA THR A 885 53.44 14.48 -13.50
C THR A 885 52.44 15.63 -13.81
N ASP A 886 52.79 16.86 -13.40
CA ASP A 886 52.72 18.20 -14.07
C ASP A 886 51.85 18.35 -15.37
N ASP A 887 51.10 19.44 -15.63
CA ASP A 887 51.33 20.88 -15.29
C ASP A 887 50.03 21.70 -15.00
N ASP A 888 50.08 22.45 -13.90
CA ASP A 888 49.73 23.88 -13.69
C ASP A 888 48.54 24.64 -14.36
N MET A 889 47.66 25.14 -13.47
CA MET A 889 47.37 26.58 -13.21
C MET A 889 46.22 27.38 -13.86
N LEU A 890 45.48 28.08 -12.97
CA LEU A 890 44.66 29.31 -13.12
C LEU A 890 43.35 29.21 -13.96
N ILE A 891 42.18 29.69 -13.50
CA ILE A 891 41.79 30.47 -12.28
C ILE A 891 40.63 29.75 -11.59
#